data_AF-A0A4S2A9T3-F1
#
_entry.id   AF-A0A4S2A9T3-F1
#
_cell.length_a   1.000
_cell.length_b   1.000
_cell.length_c   1.000
_cell.angle_alpha   90.00
_cell.angle_beta   90.00
_cell.angle_gamma   90.00
#
_symmetry.space_group_name_H-M   'P 1'
#
loop_
_entity.id
_entity.type
_entity.pdbx_description
1 polymer ?
#
loop_
_entity_poly.entity_id
_entity_poly.type
_entity_poly.pdbx_seq_one_letter_code
_entity_poly.pdbx_strand_id
1 'polypeptide(L)'
;MRSYKERKGTMNTAKRKNIFKKVLVFTLMLSFVLGQFTPVQAAAGKTKYTIALNKQVYTMKKGKSVKLKATLNQAAKKKGVEWKSSNPKIASVSKNGKVTAKKNGKATITARVKGTKVNAKSRITVGTPVNKVTLNRKSVSLKTGQKFALKVTMSPKKSSNKKVSYDSSNRKVATVNKKGVIRAVSAGTAKIRVTAADGSGKKASCTVKVSENAVAVTGVTLNKTQLNLKQGGEERLTATVNPSNATNKTIQWSSSNQAVASVSENGTVRAAAVGTATITASAHNNVRAVCNVIVEAAPEQPTDPENPEEPGTEKILVAYFSWSGTSERIANNIIEQTGADSFRIERETPYSDDYNEVAYGEAKEEAENNARPPIKNPLASVGQYDRIVLCYPIWWHTAPMTVGTFLESYNFSGKYIYPVSQSASMDTSQYAQSVEFIKTCAPGAVVDDGIFSKDNAAIRDYIADKVMRPDVVPVTSVTLNKSQLALKPDAEETLIATVNPANATNQEIQWSSSNQTVAIVSDHGTVKAVAAGTATITASAENNIRAVCSVTVEAAPEQPEQPIDPEKPEEPGTGKILVAYFSWSGTSERIANNIIEQTGADSFRIERETPYSDNYNEVAYGEAKDEADNNARPPIKDPLSSVEQYDRVVLCYPIWWHTAPMTVGTFLERYDFSGKYIYPVSQSASMDTTQYAQSVEFIKTCAPGAVVDDGLFSKDNSAIRSYIADTVM
;
A
#
# COMPACT_ATOMS: atom_id res chain seq x y z
N MET A 1 -38.88 -7.36 -19.14
CA MET A 1 -40.23 -7.32 -19.76
C MET A 1 -40.64 -5.86 -19.92
N ARG A 2 -41.19 -5.41 -21.06
CA ARG A 2 -41.54 -3.99 -21.40
C ARG A 2 -40.32 -3.02 -21.44
N SER A 3 -40.25 -1.98 -22.28
CA SER A 3 -40.96 -1.67 -23.53
C SER A 3 -40.06 -0.77 -24.40
N TYR A 4 -39.87 -1.09 -25.68
CA TYR A 4 -39.06 -0.29 -26.61
C TYR A 4 -39.99 0.49 -27.54
N LYS A 5 -40.02 1.83 -27.42
CA LYS A 5 -40.91 2.69 -28.22
C LYS A 5 -40.15 3.37 -29.36
N GLU A 6 -40.63 3.18 -30.59
CA GLU A 6 -40.10 3.84 -31.78
C GLU A 6 -40.21 5.37 -31.70
N ARG A 7 -39.25 6.08 -32.33
CA ARG A 7 -39.55 7.32 -33.05
C ARG A 7 -38.95 7.28 -34.46
N LYS A 8 -39.81 7.05 -35.44
CA LYS A 8 -39.51 7.26 -36.87
C LYS A 8 -39.51 8.76 -37.17
N GLY A 9 -38.48 9.24 -37.86
CA GLY A 9 -38.46 10.55 -38.51
C GLY A 9 -38.29 10.38 -40.02
N THR A 10 -39.36 10.58 -40.77
CA THR A 10 -39.41 10.37 -42.23
C THR A 10 -39.25 11.68 -43.01
N MET A 11 -38.22 11.76 -43.86
CA MET A 11 -38.18 12.46 -45.17
C MET A 11 -36.74 12.33 -45.74
N ASN A 12 -36.46 12.32 -47.04
CA ASN A 12 -37.29 12.64 -48.20
C ASN A 12 -36.90 11.77 -49.43
N THR A 13 -37.88 11.18 -50.11
CA THR A 13 -37.68 10.15 -51.16
C THR A 13 -37.51 10.76 -52.56
N ALA A 14 -36.61 11.73 -52.73
CA ALA A 14 -36.52 12.54 -53.96
C ALA A 14 -35.08 12.80 -54.47
N LYS A 15 -34.17 11.82 -54.40
CA LYS A 15 -32.85 11.91 -55.09
C LYS A 15 -32.22 10.57 -55.50
N ARG A 16 -33.05 9.56 -55.83
CA ARG A 16 -32.62 8.19 -56.21
C ARG A 16 -32.85 7.82 -57.69
N LYS A 17 -32.84 8.80 -58.59
CA LYS A 17 -32.86 8.62 -60.06
C LYS A 17 -31.89 9.58 -60.77
N ASN A 18 -30.59 9.32 -60.66
CA ASN A 18 -29.53 9.70 -61.63
C ASN A 18 -28.14 9.34 -61.08
N ILE A 19 -27.64 8.14 -61.36
CA ILE A 19 -26.21 7.69 -61.46
C ILE A 19 -26.26 6.21 -61.92
N PHE A 20 -26.83 5.95 -63.11
CA PHE A 20 -26.88 4.59 -63.69
C PHE A 20 -26.69 4.59 -65.22
N LYS A 21 -25.70 5.35 -65.69
CA LYS A 21 -25.10 5.28 -67.04
C LYS A 21 -23.71 5.93 -66.98
N LYS A 22 -22.73 5.35 -67.69
CA LYS A 22 -21.29 5.71 -67.73
C LYS A 22 -20.38 5.21 -66.58
N VAL A 23 -20.17 3.88 -66.51
CA VAL A 23 -18.83 3.34 -66.19
C VAL A 23 -18.48 2.26 -67.22
N LEU A 24 -17.64 2.62 -68.19
CA LEU A 24 -16.99 1.68 -69.10
C LEU A 24 -15.48 1.94 -69.01
N VAL A 25 -14.69 0.87 -69.10
CA VAL A 25 -13.22 0.87 -69.31
C VAL A 25 -12.31 1.03 -68.07
N PHE A 26 -11.47 0.01 -67.86
CA PHE A 26 -10.18 -0.02 -67.13
C PHE A 26 -10.13 -0.01 -65.59
N THR A 27 -10.09 -1.22 -65.01
CA THR A 27 -9.01 -1.63 -64.08
C THR A 27 -8.72 -3.13 -64.23
N LEU A 28 -7.45 -3.50 -64.41
CA LEU A 28 -7.00 -4.89 -64.47
C LEU A 28 -5.77 -5.02 -63.55
N MET A 29 -5.97 -5.59 -62.37
CA MET A 29 -4.92 -5.87 -61.37
C MET A 29 -5.32 -7.08 -60.52
N LEU A 30 -4.81 -8.24 -60.94
CA LEU A 30 -4.31 -9.34 -60.12
C LEU A 30 -4.76 -9.43 -58.63
N SER A 31 -5.73 -10.29 -58.35
CA SER A 31 -5.93 -10.91 -57.03
C SER A 31 -6.28 -12.39 -57.21
N PHE A 32 -5.48 -13.28 -56.61
CA PHE A 32 -5.74 -14.71 -56.55
C PHE A 32 -6.41 -14.97 -55.20
N VAL A 33 -7.71 -15.25 -55.20
CA VAL A 33 -8.49 -15.65 -54.01
C VAL A 33 -9.41 -16.77 -54.47
N LEU A 34 -9.36 -17.90 -53.78
CA LEU A 34 -10.33 -18.98 -53.92
C LEU A 34 -11.67 -18.49 -53.38
N GLY A 35 -12.72 -18.55 -54.19
CA GLY A 35 -14.08 -18.21 -53.81
C GLY A 35 -15.04 -19.16 -54.52
N GLN A 36 -15.95 -19.76 -53.75
CA GLN A 36 -16.88 -20.77 -54.24
C GLN A 36 -17.87 -20.16 -55.24
N PHE A 37 -18.26 -20.95 -56.24
CA PHE A 37 -19.36 -20.63 -57.16
C PHE A 37 -20.63 -21.35 -56.72
N THR A 38 -21.70 -20.60 -56.47
CA THR A 38 -23.06 -21.10 -56.71
C THR A 38 -23.44 -20.83 -58.16
N PRO A 39 -24.14 -21.75 -58.85
CA PRO A 39 -24.59 -21.54 -60.22
C PRO A 39 -25.91 -20.78 -60.27
N VAL A 40 -26.06 -19.89 -61.25
CA VAL A 40 -27.37 -19.43 -61.74
C VAL A 40 -27.46 -19.74 -63.23
N GLN A 41 -28.60 -20.29 -63.63
CA GLN A 41 -28.83 -20.93 -64.93
C GLN A 41 -28.76 -19.94 -66.12
N ALA A 42 -28.44 -20.50 -67.28
CA ALA A 42 -28.14 -19.85 -68.56
C ALA A 42 -29.12 -18.80 -69.10
N ALA A 43 -28.57 -17.88 -69.90
CA ALA A 43 -29.22 -17.35 -71.10
C ALA A 43 -28.24 -17.48 -72.29
N ALA A 44 -28.63 -18.22 -73.32
CA ALA A 44 -27.75 -18.56 -74.44
C ALA A 44 -27.62 -17.38 -75.43
N GLY A 45 -26.45 -16.74 -75.48
CA GLY A 45 -26.18 -15.62 -76.38
C GLY A 45 -24.77 -15.67 -77.00
N LYS A 46 -24.70 -15.92 -78.32
CA LYS A 46 -23.53 -15.82 -79.24
C LYS A 46 -22.16 -15.99 -78.58
N THR A 47 -21.54 -17.17 -78.73
CA THR A 47 -20.23 -17.56 -78.19
C THR A 47 -19.13 -16.52 -78.44
N LYS A 48 -18.95 -15.60 -77.49
CA LYS A 48 -18.01 -14.48 -77.61
C LYS A 48 -16.59 -15.01 -77.47
N TYR A 49 -15.82 -14.97 -78.54
CA TYR A 49 -14.40 -15.34 -78.50
C TYR A 49 -13.65 -14.50 -77.46
N THR A 50 -12.78 -15.13 -76.69
CA THR A 50 -11.88 -14.43 -75.75
C THR A 50 -10.42 -14.73 -76.06
N ILE A 51 -9.56 -13.74 -75.87
CA ILE A 51 -8.11 -13.87 -76.00
C ILE A 51 -7.42 -12.97 -74.98
N ALA A 52 -6.42 -13.51 -74.27
CA ALA A 52 -5.57 -12.77 -73.34
C ALA A 52 -4.09 -13.08 -73.61
N LEU A 53 -3.19 -12.14 -73.28
CA LEU A 53 -1.75 -12.33 -73.41
C LEU A 53 -1.07 -12.41 -72.04
N ASN A 54 -0.14 -13.33 -71.89
CA ASN A 54 0.70 -13.48 -70.69
C ASN A 54 1.55 -12.23 -70.35
N LYS A 55 1.75 -11.31 -71.30
CA LYS A 55 2.46 -10.04 -71.12
C LYS A 55 1.81 -8.92 -71.93
N GLN A 56 1.20 -7.94 -71.26
CA GLN A 56 0.61 -6.75 -71.92
C GLN A 56 1.63 -5.61 -72.14
N VAL A 57 2.72 -5.59 -71.39
CA VAL A 57 3.86 -4.66 -71.55
C VAL A 57 5.14 -5.46 -71.33
N TYR A 58 6.18 -5.21 -72.13
CA TYR A 58 7.47 -5.85 -71.96
C TYR A 58 8.61 -4.99 -72.52
N THR A 59 9.75 -4.94 -71.80
CA THR A 59 10.97 -4.23 -72.20
C THR A 59 12.12 -5.21 -72.31
N MET A 60 12.90 -5.13 -73.40
CA MET A 60 13.94 -6.11 -73.71
C MET A 60 15.06 -5.53 -74.57
N LYS A 61 16.29 -6.00 -74.35
CA LYS A 61 17.47 -5.58 -75.12
C LYS A 61 17.36 -6.04 -76.59
N LYS A 62 17.97 -5.27 -77.51
CA LYS A 62 18.17 -5.64 -78.92
C LYS A 62 18.74 -7.07 -79.04
N GLY A 63 18.31 -7.82 -80.05
CA GLY A 63 18.74 -9.20 -80.32
C GLY A 63 18.07 -10.28 -79.45
N LYS A 64 17.49 -9.93 -78.30
CA LYS A 64 16.78 -10.91 -77.46
C LYS A 64 15.38 -11.22 -78.02
N SER A 65 14.80 -12.34 -77.57
CA SER A 65 13.46 -12.80 -77.94
C SER A 65 12.60 -13.06 -76.70
N VAL A 66 11.27 -12.95 -76.83
CA VAL A 66 10.30 -13.33 -75.79
C VAL A 66 9.12 -14.09 -76.40
N LYS A 67 8.60 -15.11 -75.71
CA LYS A 67 7.39 -15.82 -76.12
C LYS A 67 6.16 -15.14 -75.50
N LEU A 68 5.33 -14.54 -76.36
CA LEU A 68 3.96 -14.18 -75.98
C LEU A 68 3.09 -15.45 -76.09
N LYS A 69 2.45 -15.83 -74.99
CA LYS A 69 1.46 -16.91 -74.94
C LYS A 69 0.07 -16.28 -74.98
N ALA A 70 -0.77 -16.74 -75.90
CA ALA A 70 -2.17 -16.34 -76.01
C ALA A 70 -3.06 -17.41 -75.35
N THR A 71 -3.86 -17.00 -74.37
CA THR A 71 -4.87 -17.84 -73.72
C THR A 71 -6.22 -17.58 -74.38
N LEU A 72 -6.93 -18.65 -74.77
CA LEU A 72 -8.17 -18.60 -75.54
C LEU A 72 -9.26 -19.45 -74.89
N ASN A 73 -10.53 -19.02 -74.97
CA ASN A 73 -11.66 -19.91 -74.67
C ASN A 73 -11.82 -20.99 -75.77
N GLN A 74 -12.56 -22.06 -75.45
CA GLN A 74 -12.71 -23.24 -76.32
C GLN A 74 -13.19 -22.90 -77.74
N ALA A 75 -14.15 -21.98 -77.88
CA ALA A 75 -14.61 -21.48 -79.17
C ALA A 75 -13.52 -20.79 -79.98
N ALA A 76 -12.64 -20.01 -79.34
CA ALA A 76 -11.55 -19.30 -80.02
C ALA A 76 -10.35 -20.22 -80.30
N LYS A 77 -10.11 -21.26 -79.50
CA LYS A 77 -9.08 -22.28 -79.77
C LYS A 77 -9.24 -22.90 -81.16
N LYS A 78 -10.49 -23.24 -81.57
CA LYS A 78 -10.81 -23.79 -82.90
C LYS A 78 -10.39 -22.88 -84.08
N LYS A 79 -10.32 -21.56 -83.88
CA LYS A 79 -9.89 -20.59 -84.91
C LYS A 79 -8.39 -20.28 -84.89
N GLY A 80 -7.73 -20.48 -83.75
CA GLY A 80 -6.32 -20.13 -83.57
C GLY A 80 -6.04 -18.62 -83.60
N VAL A 81 -4.76 -18.27 -83.66
CA VAL A 81 -4.27 -16.88 -83.48
C VAL A 81 -3.53 -16.38 -84.72
N GLU A 82 -3.80 -15.14 -85.10
CA GLU A 82 -3.03 -14.33 -86.01
C GLU A 82 -2.18 -13.32 -85.22
N TRP A 83 -0.91 -13.15 -85.59
CA TRP A 83 0.02 -12.24 -84.92
C TRP A 83 0.50 -11.14 -85.86
N LYS A 84 0.34 -9.88 -85.45
CA LYS A 84 0.81 -8.70 -86.20
C LYS A 84 1.63 -7.76 -85.32
N SER A 85 2.76 -7.28 -85.84
CA SER A 85 3.50 -6.16 -85.23
C SER A 85 3.11 -4.84 -85.88
N SER A 86 2.95 -3.78 -85.09
CA SER A 86 2.78 -2.42 -85.61
C SER A 86 4.06 -1.84 -86.23
N ASN A 87 5.23 -2.39 -85.89
CA ASN A 87 6.50 -2.02 -86.52
C ASN A 87 7.48 -3.22 -86.49
N PRO A 88 7.48 -4.07 -87.54
CA PRO A 88 8.37 -5.23 -87.64
C PRO A 88 9.87 -4.89 -87.66
N LYS A 89 10.26 -3.65 -88.03
CA LYS A 89 11.67 -3.18 -87.99
C LYS A 89 12.14 -2.89 -86.56
N ILE A 90 11.23 -2.58 -85.64
CA ILE A 90 11.50 -2.43 -84.20
C ILE A 90 11.42 -3.79 -83.51
N ALA A 91 10.28 -4.48 -83.62
CA ALA A 91 10.10 -5.83 -83.09
C ALA A 91 9.21 -6.67 -84.03
N SER A 92 9.72 -7.82 -84.49
CA SER A 92 8.96 -8.77 -85.30
C SER A 92 8.31 -9.84 -84.43
N VAL A 93 7.21 -10.43 -84.90
CA VAL A 93 6.55 -11.58 -84.25
C VAL A 93 6.36 -12.72 -85.25
N SER A 94 6.63 -13.96 -84.83
CA SER A 94 6.42 -15.17 -85.64
C SER A 94 4.97 -15.65 -85.60
N LYS A 95 4.61 -16.56 -86.52
CA LYS A 95 3.31 -17.28 -86.52
C LYS A 95 2.97 -17.93 -85.16
N ASN A 96 3.98 -18.29 -84.36
CA ASN A 96 3.81 -18.93 -83.04
C ASN A 96 3.93 -17.97 -81.85
N GLY A 97 4.01 -16.64 -82.05
CA GLY A 97 4.08 -15.66 -80.96
C GLY A 97 5.47 -15.46 -80.34
N LYS A 98 6.56 -15.92 -80.98
CA LYS A 98 7.93 -15.53 -80.61
C LYS A 98 8.19 -14.12 -81.14
N VAL A 99 8.43 -13.17 -80.24
CA VAL A 99 8.74 -11.77 -80.54
C VAL A 99 10.25 -11.56 -80.47
N THR A 100 10.85 -10.96 -81.50
CA THR A 100 12.30 -10.69 -81.58
C THR A 100 12.55 -9.18 -81.65
N ALA A 101 13.43 -8.68 -80.79
CA ALA A 101 13.79 -7.27 -80.72
C ALA A 101 14.89 -6.91 -81.74
N LYS A 102 14.58 -6.03 -82.71
CA LYS A 102 15.48 -5.70 -83.83
C LYS A 102 16.14 -4.31 -83.74
N LYS A 103 15.36 -3.25 -83.46
CA LYS A 103 15.85 -1.86 -83.34
C LYS A 103 15.25 -1.20 -82.11
N ASN A 104 16.02 -0.35 -81.42
CA ASN A 104 15.52 0.42 -80.28
C ASN A 104 14.28 1.23 -80.67
N GLY A 105 13.26 1.23 -79.81
CA GLY A 105 11.97 1.86 -80.11
C GLY A 105 10.79 1.12 -79.48
N LYS A 106 9.57 1.47 -79.90
CA LYS A 106 8.31 0.89 -79.40
C LYS A 106 7.53 0.24 -80.54
N ALA A 107 6.99 -0.95 -80.29
CA ALA A 107 6.11 -1.65 -81.22
C ALA A 107 4.95 -2.30 -80.43
N THR A 108 3.76 -2.36 -81.02
CA THR A 108 2.63 -3.09 -80.44
C THR A 108 2.46 -4.41 -81.18
N ILE A 109 2.57 -5.52 -80.46
CA ILE A 109 2.25 -6.85 -80.96
C ILE A 109 0.78 -7.12 -80.66
N THR A 110 0.01 -7.44 -81.70
CA THR A 110 -1.42 -7.76 -81.61
C THR A 110 -1.60 -9.24 -81.89
N ALA A 111 -2.23 -9.95 -80.94
CA ALA A 111 -2.76 -11.30 -81.15
C ALA A 111 -4.26 -11.19 -81.42
N ARG A 112 -4.71 -11.68 -82.57
CA ARG A 112 -6.12 -11.65 -83.00
C ARG A 112 -6.64 -13.08 -83.15
N VAL A 113 -7.88 -13.33 -82.74
CA VAL A 113 -8.54 -14.62 -83.06
C VAL A 113 -8.88 -14.60 -84.56
N LYS A 114 -8.36 -15.56 -85.34
CA LYS A 114 -8.43 -15.52 -86.81
C LYS A 114 -9.86 -15.30 -87.32
N GLY A 115 -10.03 -14.46 -88.33
CA GLY A 115 -11.36 -14.16 -88.89
C GLY A 115 -12.30 -13.41 -87.93
N THR A 116 -11.77 -12.64 -86.96
CA THR A 116 -12.59 -11.86 -86.02
C THR A 116 -12.00 -10.48 -85.70
N LYS A 117 -12.81 -9.60 -85.11
CA LYS A 117 -12.34 -8.33 -84.53
C LYS A 117 -11.71 -8.47 -83.13
N VAL A 118 -11.82 -9.64 -82.48
CA VAL A 118 -11.35 -9.89 -81.11
C VAL A 118 -9.82 -10.01 -81.07
N ASN A 119 -9.17 -9.18 -80.25
CA ASN A 119 -7.72 -9.12 -80.15
C ASN A 119 -7.22 -8.71 -78.75
N ALA A 120 -6.00 -9.12 -78.42
CA ALA A 120 -5.22 -8.68 -77.27
C ALA A 120 -3.90 -8.07 -77.74
N LYS A 121 -3.40 -7.07 -77.02
CA LYS A 121 -2.21 -6.27 -77.41
C LYS A 121 -1.12 -6.35 -76.34
N SER A 122 0.13 -6.41 -76.81
CA SER A 122 1.34 -6.30 -76.00
C SER A 122 2.18 -5.13 -76.48
N ARG A 123 2.49 -4.19 -75.59
CA ARG A 123 3.37 -3.04 -75.88
C ARG A 123 4.82 -3.43 -75.61
N ILE A 124 5.60 -3.61 -76.67
CA ILE A 124 7.01 -3.99 -76.61
C ILE A 124 7.87 -2.73 -76.72
N THR A 125 8.81 -2.58 -75.79
CA THR A 125 9.87 -1.57 -75.85
C THR A 125 11.21 -2.27 -76.05
N VAL A 126 11.89 -2.00 -77.16
CA VAL A 126 13.25 -2.46 -77.39
C VAL A 126 14.21 -1.42 -76.80
N GLY A 127 14.97 -1.82 -75.79
CA GLY A 127 15.82 -0.94 -74.99
C GLY A 127 16.31 -1.60 -73.71
N THR A 128 16.68 -0.80 -72.72
CA THR A 128 17.26 -1.25 -71.45
C THR A 128 16.16 -1.48 -70.41
N PRO A 129 15.90 -2.73 -69.98
CA PRO A 129 14.91 -3.03 -68.94
C PRO A 129 15.40 -2.63 -67.54
N VAL A 130 14.49 -2.53 -66.59
CA VAL A 130 14.79 -2.33 -65.17
C VAL A 130 15.28 -3.64 -64.55
N ASN A 131 16.45 -3.60 -63.91
CA ASN A 131 17.04 -4.76 -63.21
C ASN A 131 16.69 -4.77 -61.72
N LYS A 132 16.65 -3.60 -61.08
CA LYS A 132 16.39 -3.41 -59.64
C LYS A 132 15.54 -2.16 -59.40
N VAL A 133 14.60 -2.26 -58.47
CA VAL A 133 13.86 -1.13 -57.89
C VAL A 133 14.32 -1.01 -56.44
N THR A 134 14.62 0.20 -56.00
CA THR A 134 15.07 0.52 -54.64
C THR A 134 14.29 1.71 -54.09
N LEU A 135 14.17 1.78 -52.76
CA LEU A 135 13.41 2.81 -52.04
C LEU A 135 14.34 3.48 -51.03
N ASN A 136 14.12 4.76 -50.75
CA ASN A 136 14.86 5.48 -49.70
C ASN A 136 14.57 4.95 -48.28
N ARG A 137 13.44 4.26 -48.06
CA ARG A 137 13.10 3.59 -46.81
C ARG A 137 12.46 2.23 -47.09
N LYS A 138 12.82 1.23 -46.27
CA LYS A 138 12.16 -0.10 -46.22
C LYS A 138 11.01 -0.14 -45.20
N SER A 139 11.04 0.75 -44.20
CA SER A 139 9.98 0.95 -43.22
C SER A 139 9.88 2.42 -42.83
N VAL A 140 8.67 2.89 -42.50
CA VAL A 140 8.39 4.20 -41.89
C VAL A 140 7.33 4.06 -40.80
N SER A 141 7.48 4.83 -39.72
CA SER A 141 6.47 5.00 -38.68
C SER A 141 5.87 6.40 -38.81
N LEU A 142 4.54 6.51 -38.76
CA LEU A 142 3.80 7.77 -38.94
C LEU A 142 2.65 7.85 -37.92
N LYS A 143 2.29 9.05 -37.48
CA LYS A 143 1.02 9.27 -36.79
C LYS A 143 -0.13 9.48 -37.78
N THR A 144 -1.37 9.16 -37.40
CA THR A 144 -2.58 9.39 -38.21
C THR A 144 -2.63 10.81 -38.78
N GLY A 145 -2.91 10.93 -40.08
CA GLY A 145 -2.94 12.20 -40.82
C GLY A 145 -1.60 12.63 -41.45
N GLN A 146 -0.46 12.15 -40.93
CA GLN A 146 0.87 12.50 -41.47
C GLN A 146 1.09 11.98 -42.90
N LYS A 147 2.04 12.62 -43.61
CA LYS A 147 2.41 12.31 -44.99
C LYS A 147 3.89 12.00 -45.11
N PHE A 148 4.27 11.10 -46.02
CA PHE A 148 5.68 10.75 -46.29
C PHE A 148 5.94 10.58 -47.78
N ALA A 149 7.01 11.18 -48.31
CA ALA A 149 7.40 11.04 -49.71
C ALA A 149 8.35 9.84 -49.92
N LEU A 150 7.83 8.73 -50.46
CA LEU A 150 8.62 7.54 -50.78
C LEU A 150 9.40 7.76 -52.08
N LYS A 151 10.71 8.00 -51.98
CA LYS A 151 11.59 8.21 -53.15
C LYS A 151 11.99 6.85 -53.73
N VAL A 152 11.77 6.67 -55.03
CA VAL A 152 12.07 5.44 -55.78
C VAL A 152 13.26 5.65 -56.70
N THR A 153 14.22 4.73 -56.65
CA THR A 153 15.35 4.66 -57.57
C THR A 153 15.31 3.36 -58.38
N MET A 154 15.80 3.40 -59.62
CA MET A 154 15.82 2.25 -60.53
C MET A 154 17.21 2.09 -61.14
N SER A 155 17.68 0.85 -61.16
CA SER A 155 18.93 0.47 -61.83
C SER A 155 18.63 -0.38 -63.08
N PRO A 156 19.28 -0.11 -64.23
CA PRO A 156 20.25 0.97 -64.46
C PRO A 156 19.59 2.35 -64.64
N LYS A 157 20.31 3.44 -64.31
CA LYS A 157 19.84 4.85 -64.37
C LYS A 157 19.36 5.28 -65.78
N LYS A 158 19.85 4.61 -66.83
CA LYS A 158 19.48 4.76 -68.26
C LYS A 158 18.40 3.74 -68.73
N SER A 159 17.54 3.23 -67.83
CA SER A 159 16.41 2.36 -68.23
C SER A 159 15.43 3.07 -69.17
N SER A 160 14.87 2.32 -70.12
CA SER A 160 14.03 2.88 -71.21
C SER A 160 12.59 3.21 -70.81
N ASN A 161 12.16 2.81 -69.61
CA ASN A 161 10.90 3.22 -69.01
C ASN A 161 11.11 3.45 -67.51
N LYS A 162 10.95 4.70 -67.07
CA LYS A 162 11.13 5.16 -65.68
C LYS A 162 9.80 5.34 -64.93
N LYS A 163 8.70 4.78 -65.43
CA LYS A 163 7.41 4.81 -64.75
C LYS A 163 7.30 3.65 -63.75
N VAL A 164 6.66 3.93 -62.62
CA VAL A 164 6.34 2.94 -61.59
C VAL A 164 4.86 3.02 -61.24
N SER A 165 4.30 1.91 -60.74
CA SER A 165 3.00 1.89 -60.10
C SER A 165 3.16 1.64 -58.60
N TYR A 166 2.33 2.33 -57.82
CA TYR A 166 2.22 2.16 -56.37
C TYR A 166 0.93 1.44 -56.04
N ASP A 167 0.96 0.59 -55.03
CA ASP A 167 -0.22 -0.01 -54.41
C ASP A 167 -0.02 -0.12 -52.89
N SER A 168 -1.11 -0.20 -52.13
CA SER A 168 -1.09 -0.38 -50.67
C SER A 168 -1.88 -1.63 -50.30
N SER A 169 -1.27 -2.51 -49.52
CA SER A 169 -1.93 -3.72 -49.02
C SER A 169 -3.13 -3.44 -48.12
N ASN A 170 -3.20 -2.27 -47.48
CA ASN A 170 -4.35 -1.84 -46.70
C ASN A 170 -4.54 -0.32 -46.81
N ARG A 171 -5.51 0.08 -47.65
CA ARG A 171 -5.83 1.50 -47.90
C ARG A 171 -6.59 2.17 -46.76
N LYS A 172 -7.19 1.41 -45.83
CA LYS A 172 -7.81 1.97 -44.61
C LYS A 172 -6.74 2.48 -43.64
N VAL A 173 -5.57 1.81 -43.60
CA VAL A 173 -4.41 2.19 -42.76
C VAL A 173 -3.52 3.24 -43.44
N ALA A 174 -3.09 2.99 -44.68
CA ALA A 174 -2.24 3.93 -45.42
C ALA A 174 -2.54 3.96 -46.92
N THR A 175 -2.65 5.16 -47.47
CA THR A 175 -2.83 5.39 -48.92
C THR A 175 -1.54 5.91 -49.55
N VAL A 176 -1.39 5.72 -50.86
CA VAL A 176 -0.24 6.23 -51.64
C VAL A 176 -0.73 6.78 -52.98
N ASN A 177 -0.26 7.97 -53.37
CA ASN A 177 -0.67 8.61 -54.62
C ASN A 177 0.29 8.29 -55.78
N LYS A 178 -0.06 8.74 -57.01
CA LYS A 178 0.75 8.53 -58.23
C LYS A 178 2.16 9.13 -58.17
N LYS A 179 2.43 10.08 -57.26
CA LYS A 179 3.75 10.70 -57.03
C LYS A 179 4.58 9.97 -55.95
N GLY A 180 4.06 8.92 -55.33
CA GLY A 180 4.73 8.20 -54.24
C GLY A 180 4.59 8.84 -52.85
N VAL A 181 3.69 9.82 -52.68
CA VAL A 181 3.37 10.37 -51.37
C VAL A 181 2.37 9.46 -50.66
N ILE A 182 2.79 8.95 -49.51
CA ILE A 182 2.01 8.16 -48.56
C ILE A 182 1.24 9.11 -47.66
N ARG A 183 -0.01 8.78 -47.31
CA ARG A 183 -0.79 9.41 -46.21
C ARG A 183 -1.23 8.33 -45.23
N ALA A 184 -0.94 8.54 -43.95
CA ALA A 184 -1.46 7.75 -42.84
C ALA A 184 -2.95 8.06 -42.61
N VAL A 185 -3.79 7.03 -42.47
CA VAL A 185 -5.26 7.15 -42.44
C VAL A 185 -5.85 6.65 -41.13
N SER A 186 -5.43 5.48 -40.63
CA SER A 186 -5.82 4.93 -39.33
C SER A 186 -4.67 4.11 -38.73
N ALA A 187 -4.74 3.78 -37.45
CA ALA A 187 -3.81 2.85 -36.79
C ALA A 187 -3.65 1.53 -37.55
N GLY A 188 -2.47 0.92 -37.43
CA GLY A 188 -2.16 -0.41 -37.93
C GLY A 188 -0.94 -0.46 -38.85
N THR A 189 -0.80 -1.55 -39.60
CA THR A 189 0.33 -1.74 -40.54
C THR A 189 -0.14 -1.95 -41.97
N ALA A 190 0.48 -1.27 -42.92
CA ALA A 190 0.26 -1.42 -44.36
C ALA A 190 1.58 -1.55 -45.12
N LYS A 191 1.59 -2.28 -46.24
CA LYS A 191 2.78 -2.46 -47.08
C LYS A 191 2.57 -1.75 -48.42
N ILE A 192 3.31 -0.67 -48.63
CA ILE A 192 3.34 0.07 -49.89
C ILE A 192 4.26 -0.68 -50.86
N ARG A 193 3.70 -1.16 -51.97
CA ARG A 193 4.41 -1.91 -53.00
C ARG A 193 4.64 -1.03 -54.22
N VAL A 194 5.88 -0.96 -54.68
CA VAL A 194 6.29 -0.25 -55.89
C VAL A 194 6.67 -1.27 -56.96
N THR A 195 6.10 -1.16 -58.16
CA THR A 195 6.37 -2.06 -59.29
C THR A 195 6.85 -1.27 -60.51
N ALA A 196 7.89 -1.75 -61.19
CA ALA A 196 8.36 -1.16 -62.45
C ALA A 196 7.33 -1.38 -63.57
N ALA A 197 6.94 -0.30 -64.25
CA ALA A 197 5.91 -0.34 -65.31
C ALA A 197 6.46 -0.74 -66.69
N ASP A 198 7.70 -1.23 -66.76
CA ASP A 198 8.40 -1.64 -67.99
C ASP A 198 8.12 -3.09 -68.40
N GLY A 199 7.45 -3.86 -67.53
CA GLY A 199 7.16 -5.29 -67.74
C GLY A 199 8.26 -6.25 -67.27
N SER A 200 9.32 -5.74 -66.63
CA SER A 200 10.37 -6.55 -65.98
C SER A 200 9.88 -7.34 -64.76
N GLY A 201 8.75 -6.91 -64.16
CA GLY A 201 8.20 -7.47 -62.93
C GLY A 201 8.97 -7.11 -61.65
N LYS A 202 10.00 -6.25 -61.74
CA LYS A 202 10.80 -5.84 -60.58
C LYS A 202 9.96 -4.99 -59.62
N LYS A 203 10.11 -5.28 -58.33
CA LYS A 203 9.31 -4.73 -57.23
C LYS A 203 10.19 -4.33 -56.06
N ALA A 204 9.73 -3.36 -55.28
CA ALA A 204 10.22 -3.07 -53.93
C ALA A 204 9.01 -2.81 -53.01
N SER A 205 9.23 -2.76 -51.70
CA SER A 205 8.17 -2.46 -50.73
C SER A 205 8.68 -1.68 -49.53
N CYS A 206 7.86 -0.74 -49.04
CA CYS A 206 8.03 -0.07 -47.75
C CYS A 206 6.90 -0.50 -46.81
N THR A 207 7.23 -0.92 -45.60
CA THR A 207 6.24 -1.09 -44.53
C THR A 207 5.91 0.28 -43.94
N VAL A 208 4.64 0.53 -43.65
CA VAL A 208 4.14 1.74 -42.99
C VAL A 208 3.45 1.27 -41.72
N LYS A 209 4.02 1.62 -40.56
CA LYS A 209 3.36 1.50 -39.27
C LYS A 209 2.68 2.84 -38.97
N VAL A 210 1.38 2.81 -38.70
CA VAL A 210 0.62 3.99 -38.30
C VAL A 210 0.23 3.84 -36.83
N SER A 211 0.62 4.81 -36.01
CA SER A 211 0.10 4.99 -34.65
C SER A 211 -0.96 6.08 -34.63
N GLU A 212 -1.82 6.07 -33.62
CA GLU A 212 -2.79 7.14 -33.41
C GLU A 212 -2.10 8.41 -32.89
N ASN A 213 -2.81 9.54 -33.00
CA ASN A 213 -2.45 10.70 -32.22
C ASN A 213 -2.98 10.46 -30.80
N ALA A 214 -2.12 10.57 -29.79
CA ALA A 214 -2.55 10.47 -28.41
C ALA A 214 -3.54 11.61 -28.11
N VAL A 215 -4.77 11.26 -27.76
CA VAL A 215 -5.75 12.17 -27.20
C VAL A 215 -5.43 12.27 -25.71
N ALA A 216 -5.04 13.47 -25.27
CA ALA A 216 -4.72 13.73 -23.88
C ALA A 216 -5.97 13.68 -22.99
N VAL A 217 -5.79 13.29 -21.74
CA VAL A 217 -6.79 13.51 -20.68
C VAL A 217 -6.85 15.00 -20.38
N THR A 218 -8.05 15.55 -20.29
CA THR A 218 -8.32 16.94 -19.91
C THR A 218 -9.20 17.08 -18.68
N GLY A 219 -9.80 15.98 -18.19
CA GLY A 219 -10.58 15.95 -16.96
C GLY A 219 -10.72 14.54 -16.40
N VAL A 220 -10.88 14.45 -15.08
CA VAL A 220 -11.34 13.26 -14.36
C VAL A 220 -12.53 13.68 -13.50
N THR A 221 -13.55 12.85 -13.39
CA THR A 221 -14.69 13.08 -12.51
C THR A 221 -15.01 11.81 -11.73
N LEU A 222 -15.32 11.93 -10.44
CA LEU A 222 -15.83 10.82 -9.62
C LEU A 222 -17.37 10.80 -9.64
N ASN A 223 -17.96 9.63 -9.37
CA ASN A 223 -19.39 9.47 -9.14
C ASN A 223 -19.86 10.11 -7.82
N LYS A 224 -18.97 10.28 -6.84
CA LYS A 224 -19.21 10.89 -5.53
C LYS A 224 -18.02 11.77 -5.16
N THR A 225 -18.27 12.93 -4.56
CA THR A 225 -17.25 13.85 -4.03
C THR A 225 -17.11 13.79 -2.51
N GLN A 226 -18.06 13.14 -1.84
CA GLN A 226 -18.00 12.79 -0.43
C GLN A 226 -18.58 11.39 -0.21
N LEU A 227 -17.99 10.65 0.73
CA LEU A 227 -18.51 9.43 1.32
C LEU A 227 -18.62 9.63 2.83
N ASN A 228 -19.77 9.28 3.40
CA ASN A 228 -19.89 9.02 4.83
C ASN A 228 -20.02 7.50 4.96
N LEU A 229 -19.06 6.87 5.62
CA LEU A 229 -19.02 5.43 5.88
C LEU A 229 -19.04 5.21 7.38
N LYS A 230 -19.65 4.11 7.82
CA LYS A 230 -19.41 3.60 9.17
C LYS A 230 -18.11 2.80 9.16
N GLN A 231 -17.41 2.71 10.28
CA GLN A 231 -16.25 1.83 10.42
C GLN A 231 -16.60 0.38 9.97
N GLY A 232 -15.70 -0.26 9.22
CA GLY A 232 -15.93 -1.55 8.56
C GLY A 232 -16.70 -1.48 7.24
N GLY A 233 -17.31 -0.34 6.90
CA GLY A 233 -18.06 -0.14 5.66
C GLY A 233 -17.19 -0.07 4.40
N GLU A 234 -17.76 -0.50 3.26
CA GLU A 234 -17.15 -0.42 1.93
C GLU A 234 -18.07 0.33 0.95
N GLU A 235 -17.50 1.13 0.06
CA GLU A 235 -18.21 1.73 -1.07
C GLU A 235 -17.27 1.91 -2.28
N ARG A 236 -17.79 1.73 -3.51
CA ARG A 236 -16.96 1.81 -4.73
C ARG A 236 -17.07 3.15 -5.45
N LEU A 237 -15.97 3.90 -5.46
CA LEU A 237 -15.81 5.07 -6.32
C LEU A 237 -15.56 4.65 -7.76
N THR A 238 -16.11 5.41 -8.70
CA THR A 238 -15.94 5.21 -10.14
C THR A 238 -15.44 6.50 -10.78
N ALA A 239 -14.20 6.46 -11.28
CA ALA A 239 -13.57 7.56 -11.99
C ALA A 239 -13.88 7.51 -13.50
N THR A 240 -14.31 8.64 -14.06
CA THR A 240 -14.58 8.82 -15.50
C THR A 240 -13.55 9.76 -16.11
N VAL A 241 -12.85 9.29 -17.14
CA VAL A 241 -11.82 10.05 -17.87
C VAL A 241 -12.44 10.81 -19.03
N ASN A 242 -12.15 12.12 -19.09
CA ASN A 242 -12.58 13.03 -20.15
C ASN A 242 -11.38 13.56 -20.97
N PRO A 243 -11.49 13.66 -22.31
CA PRO A 243 -12.61 13.18 -23.13
C PRO A 243 -12.66 11.64 -23.16
N SER A 244 -13.84 11.07 -23.43
CA SER A 244 -14.06 9.62 -23.40
C SER A 244 -13.28 8.82 -24.47
N ASN A 245 -12.61 9.50 -25.41
CA ASN A 245 -11.69 8.92 -26.39
C ASN A 245 -10.20 9.19 -26.06
N ALA A 246 -9.87 9.63 -24.84
CA ALA A 246 -8.49 9.74 -24.37
C ALA A 246 -7.72 8.42 -24.57
N THR A 247 -6.46 8.52 -24.99
CA THR A 247 -5.65 7.35 -25.40
C THR A 247 -5.05 6.60 -24.21
N ASN A 248 -4.76 7.31 -23.11
CA ASN A 248 -4.45 6.70 -21.82
C ASN A 248 -5.59 7.04 -20.86
N LYS A 249 -6.23 6.02 -20.28
CA LYS A 249 -7.34 6.14 -19.32
C LYS A 249 -7.04 5.49 -17.98
N THR A 250 -5.79 5.07 -17.75
CA THR A 250 -5.40 4.46 -16.49
C THR A 250 -5.60 5.48 -15.36
N ILE A 251 -6.26 5.05 -14.30
CA ILE A 251 -6.44 5.78 -13.05
C ILE A 251 -5.53 5.13 -12.02
N GLN A 252 -4.82 5.95 -11.27
CA GLN A 252 -4.13 5.56 -10.04
C GLN A 252 -4.93 6.10 -8.86
N TRP A 253 -5.21 5.26 -7.89
CA TRP A 253 -5.91 5.63 -6.66
C TRP A 253 -4.91 5.81 -5.52
N SER A 254 -5.16 6.78 -4.65
CA SER A 254 -4.42 6.95 -3.40
C SER A 254 -5.33 7.49 -2.29
N SER A 255 -5.04 7.13 -1.05
CA SER A 255 -5.65 7.74 0.14
C SER A 255 -4.64 8.67 0.81
N SER A 256 -5.12 9.76 1.41
CA SER A 256 -4.29 10.59 2.30
C SER A 256 -4.02 9.95 3.66
N ASN A 257 -4.84 8.98 4.08
CA ASN A 257 -4.67 8.22 5.30
C ASN A 257 -5.29 6.81 5.15
N GLN A 258 -4.44 5.82 4.88
CA GLN A 258 -4.87 4.43 4.69
C GLN A 258 -5.37 3.74 5.96
N ALA A 259 -4.97 4.21 7.15
CA ALA A 259 -5.45 3.68 8.43
C ALA A 259 -6.89 4.11 8.76
N VAL A 260 -7.36 5.24 8.21
CA VAL A 260 -8.75 5.69 8.30
C VAL A 260 -9.59 5.11 7.15
N ALA A 261 -9.16 5.33 5.90
CA ALA A 261 -9.81 4.74 4.74
C ALA A 261 -8.79 4.33 3.67
N SER A 262 -8.75 3.05 3.33
CA SER A 262 -7.93 2.52 2.23
C SER A 262 -8.70 2.55 0.91
N VAL A 263 -7.98 2.53 -0.21
CA VAL A 263 -8.57 2.43 -1.55
C VAL A 263 -7.78 1.44 -2.41
N SER A 264 -8.48 0.56 -3.11
CA SER A 264 -7.91 -0.44 -4.01
C SER A 264 -7.70 0.10 -5.43
N GLU A 265 -7.00 -0.66 -6.28
CA GLU A 265 -6.80 -0.32 -7.70
C GLU A 265 -8.10 -0.17 -8.50
N ASN A 266 -9.20 -0.82 -8.08
CA ASN A 266 -10.50 -0.77 -8.76
C ASN A 266 -11.44 0.34 -8.23
N GLY A 267 -10.97 1.16 -7.29
CA GLY A 267 -11.71 2.26 -6.68
C GLY A 267 -12.63 1.88 -5.51
N THR A 268 -12.56 0.65 -5.00
CA THR A 268 -13.22 0.26 -3.74
C THR A 268 -12.54 0.99 -2.59
N VAL A 269 -13.32 1.70 -1.78
CA VAL A 269 -12.88 2.38 -0.55
C VAL A 269 -13.39 1.59 0.65
N ARG A 270 -12.50 1.28 1.60
CA ARG A 270 -12.83 0.57 2.85
C ARG A 270 -12.53 1.46 4.05
N ALA A 271 -13.51 1.62 4.94
CA ALA A 271 -13.38 2.36 6.19
C ALA A 271 -12.79 1.46 7.29
N ALA A 272 -11.62 1.83 7.83
CA ALA A 272 -10.87 1.03 8.81
C ALA A 272 -10.95 1.61 10.23
N ALA A 273 -10.88 2.94 10.38
CA ALA A 273 -10.97 3.63 11.66
C ALA A 273 -11.73 4.96 11.54
N VAL A 274 -12.34 5.42 12.63
CA VAL A 274 -13.04 6.71 12.72
C VAL A 274 -12.11 7.87 12.38
N GLY A 275 -12.59 8.84 11.61
CA GLY A 275 -11.81 10.02 11.18
C GLY A 275 -12.08 10.43 9.74
N THR A 276 -11.17 11.19 9.13
CA THR A 276 -11.31 11.66 7.75
C THR A 276 -10.12 11.31 6.87
N ALA A 277 -10.37 10.93 5.62
CA ALA A 277 -9.35 10.68 4.60
C ALA A 277 -9.80 11.19 3.22
N THR A 278 -8.88 11.69 2.41
CA THR A 278 -9.17 12.09 1.02
C THR A 278 -8.72 11.01 0.05
N ILE A 279 -9.65 10.46 -0.73
CA ILE A 279 -9.36 9.53 -1.81
C ILE A 279 -9.18 10.29 -3.12
N THR A 280 -8.04 10.10 -3.77
CA THR A 280 -7.68 10.76 -5.04
C THR A 280 -7.67 9.75 -6.18
N ALA A 281 -8.38 10.06 -7.27
CA ALA A 281 -8.22 9.41 -8.57
C ALA A 281 -7.35 10.30 -9.47
N SER A 282 -6.14 9.84 -9.79
CA SER A 282 -5.19 10.54 -10.65
C SER A 282 -5.08 9.85 -12.01
N ALA A 283 -5.35 10.59 -13.08
CA ALA A 283 -5.06 10.17 -14.45
C ALA A 283 -3.69 10.67 -14.92
N HIS A 284 -3.29 10.25 -16.12
CA HIS A 284 -2.09 10.74 -16.78
C HIS A 284 -2.07 12.28 -16.91
N ASN A 285 -0.88 12.89 -16.89
CA ASN A 285 -0.65 14.34 -16.77
C ASN A 285 -1.16 14.99 -15.47
N ASN A 286 -1.26 14.25 -14.35
CA ASN A 286 -1.69 14.76 -13.04
C ASN A 286 -3.11 15.38 -13.03
N VAL A 287 -3.97 15.02 -13.98
CA VAL A 287 -5.39 15.40 -13.93
C VAL A 287 -6.08 14.56 -12.85
N ARG A 288 -6.62 15.21 -11.83
CA ARG A 288 -7.12 14.55 -10.62
C ARG A 288 -8.59 14.87 -10.33
N ALA A 289 -9.25 13.95 -9.65
CA ALA A 289 -10.49 14.19 -8.93
C ALA A 289 -10.37 13.61 -7.52
N VAL A 290 -11.05 14.21 -6.55
CA VAL A 290 -10.97 13.82 -5.13
C VAL A 290 -12.35 13.55 -4.56
N CYS A 291 -12.41 12.64 -3.58
CA CYS A 291 -13.56 12.39 -2.74
C CYS A 291 -13.12 12.49 -1.29
N ASN A 292 -13.80 13.31 -0.49
CA ASN A 292 -13.62 13.29 0.95
C ASN A 292 -14.30 12.03 1.53
N VAL A 293 -13.69 11.37 2.50
CA VAL A 293 -14.27 10.21 3.19
C VAL A 293 -14.29 10.54 4.66
N ILE A 294 -15.49 10.55 5.24
CA ILE A 294 -15.74 10.68 6.65
C ILE A 294 -16.10 9.28 7.14
N VAL A 295 -15.31 8.75 8.05
CA VAL A 295 -15.60 7.49 8.75
C VAL A 295 -16.16 7.85 10.12
N GLU A 296 -17.45 7.58 10.29
CA GLU A 296 -18.17 7.73 11.54
C GLU A 296 -18.11 6.40 12.31
N ALA A 297 -18.22 6.47 13.64
CA ALA A 297 -18.43 5.27 14.44
C ALA A 297 -19.70 4.55 13.95
N ALA A 298 -19.73 3.22 14.05
CA ALA A 298 -21.02 2.53 13.95
C ALA A 298 -21.90 3.04 15.11
N PRO A 299 -23.15 3.48 14.86
CA PRO A 299 -24.01 3.92 15.94
C PRO A 299 -24.29 2.71 16.83
N GLU A 300 -24.07 2.90 18.12
CA GLU A 300 -24.48 1.96 19.16
C GLU A 300 -25.96 1.61 18.96
N GLN A 301 -26.28 0.31 19.00
CA GLN A 301 -27.67 -0.13 18.95
C GLN A 301 -28.36 0.37 20.24
N PRO A 302 -29.56 0.98 20.16
CA PRO A 302 -30.30 1.34 21.36
C PRO A 302 -30.63 0.05 22.12
N THR A 303 -30.18 -0.04 23.37
CA THR A 303 -30.49 -1.15 24.26
C THR A 303 -31.96 -1.09 24.68
N ASP A 304 -32.64 -2.22 24.55
CA ASP A 304 -34.03 -2.41 24.98
C ASP A 304 -34.05 -2.57 26.52
N PRO A 305 -34.74 -1.71 27.29
CA PRO A 305 -34.64 -1.70 28.75
C PRO A 305 -35.33 -2.87 29.46
N GLU A 306 -36.00 -3.78 28.75
CA GLU A 306 -36.81 -4.85 29.38
C GLU A 306 -36.16 -6.25 29.37
N ASN A 307 -34.92 -6.40 28.85
CA ASN A 307 -34.14 -7.63 29.01
C ASN A 307 -32.65 -7.31 29.29
N PRO A 308 -32.14 -7.54 30.52
CA PRO A 308 -30.72 -7.38 30.80
C PRO A 308 -29.95 -8.55 30.15
N GLU A 309 -29.47 -8.36 28.93
CA GLU A 309 -28.43 -9.23 28.39
C GLU A 309 -27.20 -9.15 29.30
N GLU A 310 -26.70 -10.31 29.72
CA GLU A 310 -25.51 -10.43 30.56
C GLU A 310 -24.30 -9.75 29.88
N PRO A 311 -23.35 -9.20 30.66
CA PRO A 311 -22.18 -8.51 30.11
C PRO A 311 -21.50 -9.37 29.04
N GLY A 312 -21.35 -8.78 27.84
CA GLY A 312 -21.10 -9.52 26.60
C GLY A 312 -19.98 -10.54 26.71
N THR A 313 -20.34 -11.82 26.63
CA THR A 313 -19.37 -12.91 26.54
C THR A 313 -18.76 -12.90 25.14
N GLU A 314 -17.45 -12.65 25.08
CA GLU A 314 -16.66 -12.67 23.84
C GLU A 314 -16.87 -14.02 23.13
N LYS A 315 -17.57 -14.03 21.99
CA LYS A 315 -17.88 -15.29 21.33
C LYS A 315 -16.64 -15.88 20.67
N ILE A 316 -16.33 -17.11 21.05
CA ILE A 316 -15.25 -17.90 20.49
C ILE A 316 -15.79 -18.72 19.31
N LEU A 317 -15.04 -18.76 18.21
CA LEU A 317 -15.24 -19.71 17.12
C LEU A 317 -14.14 -20.76 17.13
N VAL A 318 -14.49 -22.04 17.17
CA VAL A 318 -13.57 -23.14 16.88
C VAL A 318 -13.75 -23.55 15.42
N ALA A 319 -12.89 -23.02 14.56
CA ALA A 319 -12.82 -23.37 13.15
C ALA A 319 -11.82 -24.51 12.94
N TYR A 320 -12.19 -25.56 12.21
CA TYR A 320 -11.30 -26.72 12.07
C TYR A 320 -11.34 -27.40 10.70
N PHE A 321 -10.17 -27.81 10.21
CA PHE A 321 -10.04 -28.72 9.09
C PHE A 321 -9.60 -30.10 9.61
N SER A 322 -10.24 -31.19 9.17
CA SER A 322 -9.80 -32.54 9.53
C SER A 322 -10.09 -33.56 8.43
N TRP A 323 -9.05 -34.31 8.03
CA TRP A 323 -9.18 -35.44 7.11
C TRP A 323 -9.29 -36.78 7.87
N SER A 324 -8.35 -37.04 8.80
CA SER A 324 -8.31 -38.29 9.60
C SER A 324 -9.07 -38.20 10.94
N GLY A 325 -9.86 -37.15 11.17
CA GLY A 325 -10.59 -36.90 12.43
C GLY A 325 -9.74 -36.44 13.62
N THR A 326 -8.41 -36.34 13.48
CA THR A 326 -7.51 -35.96 14.61
C THR A 326 -7.76 -34.52 15.07
N SER A 327 -7.69 -33.54 14.16
CA SER A 327 -7.95 -32.13 14.46
C SER A 327 -9.42 -31.84 14.83
N GLU A 328 -10.36 -32.65 14.34
CA GLU A 328 -11.78 -32.60 14.73
C GLU A 328 -11.98 -33.03 16.19
N ARG A 329 -11.29 -34.07 16.67
CA ARG A 329 -11.29 -34.44 18.09
C ARG A 329 -10.70 -33.32 18.97
N ILE A 330 -9.64 -32.64 18.52
CA ILE A 330 -9.09 -31.48 19.25
C ILE A 330 -10.11 -30.35 19.30
N ALA A 331 -10.70 -29.99 18.15
CA ALA A 331 -11.74 -28.99 18.05
C ALA A 331 -12.90 -29.28 19.00
N ASN A 332 -13.42 -30.52 19.01
CA ASN A 332 -14.52 -30.92 19.89
C ASN A 332 -14.16 -30.80 21.37
N ASN A 333 -12.95 -31.21 21.78
CA ASN A 333 -12.49 -31.03 23.17
C ASN A 333 -12.44 -29.53 23.57
N ILE A 334 -12.05 -28.65 22.65
CA ILE A 334 -11.99 -27.20 22.89
C ILE A 334 -13.40 -26.61 22.92
N ILE A 335 -14.30 -27.05 22.04
CA ILE A 335 -15.73 -26.67 22.06
C ILE A 335 -16.35 -27.07 23.41
N GLU A 336 -16.12 -28.28 23.89
CA GLU A 336 -16.58 -28.75 25.20
C GLU A 336 -15.99 -27.94 26.37
N GLN A 337 -14.72 -27.50 26.27
CA GLN A 337 -14.07 -26.66 27.29
C GLN A 337 -14.59 -25.21 27.32
N THR A 338 -14.96 -24.66 26.17
CA THR A 338 -15.17 -23.20 25.99
C THR A 338 -16.62 -22.80 25.74
N GLY A 339 -17.48 -23.74 25.34
CA GLY A 339 -18.83 -23.44 24.86
C GLY A 339 -18.87 -22.75 23.49
N ALA A 340 -17.75 -22.73 22.76
CA ALA A 340 -17.58 -22.03 21.49
C ALA A 340 -18.52 -22.53 20.38
N ASP A 341 -18.88 -21.63 19.45
CA ASP A 341 -19.50 -22.02 18.19
C ASP A 341 -18.49 -22.81 17.35
N SER A 342 -18.97 -23.77 16.55
CA SER A 342 -18.11 -24.67 15.76
C SER A 342 -18.26 -24.44 14.25
N PHE A 343 -17.15 -24.55 13.51
CA PHE A 343 -17.17 -24.49 12.04
C PHE A 343 -16.18 -25.45 11.40
N ARG A 344 -16.68 -26.43 10.65
CA ARG A 344 -15.85 -27.38 9.89
C ARG A 344 -15.49 -26.81 8.51
N ILE A 345 -14.21 -26.62 8.27
CA ILE A 345 -13.64 -26.21 6.99
C ILE A 345 -13.58 -27.45 6.07
N GLU A 346 -14.56 -27.58 5.17
CA GLU A 346 -14.63 -28.66 4.17
C GLU A 346 -14.44 -28.14 2.74
N ARG A 347 -13.66 -28.85 1.91
CA ARG A 347 -13.62 -28.62 0.45
C ARG A 347 -14.98 -28.92 -0.17
N GLU A 348 -15.38 -28.12 -1.17
CA GLU A 348 -16.53 -28.41 -2.04
C GLU A 348 -16.36 -29.74 -2.77
N THR A 349 -15.14 -30.01 -3.28
CA THR A 349 -14.72 -31.32 -3.81
C THR A 349 -13.93 -32.07 -2.74
N PRO A 350 -14.46 -33.18 -2.17
CA PRO A 350 -13.74 -33.95 -1.16
C PRO A 350 -12.38 -34.46 -1.65
N TYR A 351 -11.45 -34.64 -0.72
CA TYR A 351 -10.21 -35.39 -0.95
C TYR A 351 -10.51 -36.88 -1.19
N SER A 352 -9.55 -37.59 -1.79
CA SER A 352 -9.53 -39.05 -1.85
C SER A 352 -9.63 -39.68 -0.43
N ASP A 353 -10.05 -40.94 -0.38
CA ASP A 353 -10.08 -41.76 0.84
C ASP A 353 -8.73 -42.47 1.10
N ASP A 354 -7.82 -42.52 0.12
CA ASP A 354 -6.45 -43.00 0.32
C ASP A 354 -5.51 -41.89 0.83
N TYR A 355 -4.86 -42.14 1.98
CA TYR A 355 -3.95 -41.18 2.60
C TYR A 355 -2.77 -40.79 1.70
N ASN A 356 -2.24 -41.69 0.87
CA ASN A 356 -1.08 -41.38 0.03
C ASN A 356 -1.47 -40.56 -1.19
N GLU A 357 -2.64 -40.80 -1.78
CA GLU A 357 -3.19 -39.95 -2.83
C GLU A 357 -3.45 -38.52 -2.33
N VAL A 358 -4.00 -38.40 -1.12
CA VAL A 358 -4.24 -37.09 -0.49
C VAL A 358 -2.95 -36.41 -0.09
N ALA A 359 -2.13 -37.07 0.73
CA ALA A 359 -0.93 -36.48 1.27
C ALA A 359 0.11 -36.23 0.17
N TYR A 360 0.48 -37.23 -0.64
CA TYR A 360 1.57 -37.09 -1.61
C TYR A 360 1.10 -36.65 -3.01
N GLY A 361 -0.21 -36.60 -3.27
CA GLY A 361 -0.83 -36.09 -4.48
C GLY A 361 -1.55 -34.76 -4.26
N GLU A 362 -2.84 -34.79 -3.92
CA GLU A 362 -3.72 -33.60 -3.91
C GLU A 362 -3.19 -32.46 -3.02
N ALA A 363 -2.94 -32.73 -1.74
CA ALA A 363 -2.48 -31.71 -0.79
C ALA A 363 -1.09 -31.17 -1.14
N LYS A 364 -0.25 -32.01 -1.78
CA LYS A 364 1.05 -31.60 -2.29
C LYS A 364 0.91 -30.61 -3.45
N GLU A 365 0.13 -31.00 -4.46
CA GLU A 365 -0.09 -30.18 -5.65
C GLU A 365 -0.75 -28.85 -5.28
N GLU A 366 -1.71 -28.87 -4.34
CA GLU A 366 -2.31 -27.65 -3.82
C GLU A 366 -1.29 -26.72 -3.13
N ALA A 367 -0.42 -27.26 -2.28
CA ALA A 367 0.61 -26.47 -1.58
C ALA A 367 1.68 -25.92 -2.54
N GLU A 368 2.21 -26.75 -3.45
CA GLU A 368 3.22 -26.35 -4.44
C GLU A 368 2.71 -25.27 -5.41
N ASN A 369 1.41 -25.28 -5.72
CA ASN A 369 0.78 -24.28 -6.59
C ASN A 369 0.13 -23.10 -5.84
N ASN A 370 0.21 -23.06 -4.50
CA ASN A 370 -0.50 -22.10 -3.64
C ASN A 370 -2.00 -22.00 -3.99
N ALA A 371 -2.66 -23.14 -4.15
CA ALA A 371 -4.07 -23.23 -4.54
C ALA A 371 -5.01 -22.63 -3.47
N ARG A 372 -6.26 -22.36 -3.85
CA ARG A 372 -7.36 -21.99 -2.95
C ARG A 372 -8.60 -22.83 -3.28
N PRO A 373 -8.67 -24.08 -2.77
CA PRO A 373 -9.82 -24.95 -3.01
C PRO A 373 -11.08 -24.33 -2.41
N PRO A 374 -12.23 -24.31 -3.12
CA PRO A 374 -13.47 -23.72 -2.63
C PRO A 374 -14.04 -24.50 -1.43
N ILE A 375 -14.76 -23.78 -0.57
CA ILE A 375 -15.36 -24.33 0.66
C ILE A 375 -16.82 -24.71 0.39
N LYS A 376 -17.21 -25.91 0.82
CA LYS A 376 -18.52 -26.52 0.56
C LYS A 376 -19.69 -25.76 1.18
N ASN A 377 -19.51 -25.28 2.41
CA ASN A 377 -20.51 -24.58 3.21
C ASN A 377 -19.86 -23.35 3.87
N PRO A 378 -19.78 -22.19 3.19
CA PRO A 378 -19.23 -20.98 3.80
C PRO A 378 -20.07 -20.51 4.98
N LEU A 379 -19.40 -20.02 6.02
CA LEU A 379 -19.99 -19.39 7.18
C LEU A 379 -20.66 -18.06 6.75
N ALA A 380 -21.79 -17.70 7.36
CA ALA A 380 -22.51 -16.47 6.99
C ALA A 380 -21.72 -15.19 7.34
N SER A 381 -21.00 -15.19 8.46
CA SER A 381 -20.13 -14.11 8.92
C SER A 381 -19.20 -14.61 10.03
N VAL A 382 -18.00 -14.01 10.13
CA VAL A 382 -17.10 -14.11 11.31
C VAL A 382 -17.21 -12.90 12.24
N GLY A 383 -18.04 -11.91 11.88
CA GLY A 383 -18.07 -10.60 12.53
C GLY A 383 -18.36 -10.67 14.03
N GLN A 384 -19.22 -11.61 14.42
CA GLN A 384 -19.66 -11.85 15.80
C GLN A 384 -18.66 -12.60 16.69
N TYR A 385 -17.49 -13.03 16.18
CA TYR A 385 -16.47 -13.75 16.96
C TYR A 385 -15.21 -12.93 17.11
N ASP A 386 -14.72 -12.72 18.32
CA ASP A 386 -13.50 -11.93 18.53
C ASP A 386 -12.26 -12.81 18.66
N ARG A 387 -12.46 -14.06 19.09
CA ARG A 387 -11.43 -15.10 19.22
C ARG A 387 -11.75 -16.28 18.31
N ILE A 388 -10.76 -16.70 17.52
CA ILE A 388 -10.87 -17.82 16.59
C ILE A 388 -9.80 -18.85 16.92
N VAL A 389 -10.19 -20.00 17.45
CA VAL A 389 -9.30 -21.15 17.58
C VAL A 389 -9.31 -21.91 16.27
N LEU A 390 -8.13 -22.10 15.67
CA LEU A 390 -7.99 -22.70 14.35
C LEU A 390 -7.29 -24.06 14.43
N CYS A 391 -8.06 -25.15 14.35
CA CYS A 391 -7.57 -26.52 14.50
C CYS A 391 -7.28 -27.18 13.14
N TYR A 392 -6.03 -27.59 12.87
CA TYR A 392 -5.65 -28.16 11.57
C TYR A 392 -4.46 -29.16 11.64
N PRO A 393 -4.33 -30.11 10.70
CA PRO A 393 -3.14 -30.93 10.52
C PRO A 393 -2.08 -30.18 9.71
N ILE A 394 -0.80 -30.53 9.86
CA ILE A 394 0.26 -30.00 8.99
C ILE A 394 0.41 -30.88 7.75
N TRP A 395 0.26 -30.30 6.56
CA TRP A 395 0.52 -30.93 5.26
C TRP A 395 1.51 -30.06 4.46
N TRP A 396 2.56 -30.67 3.90
CA TRP A 396 3.64 -29.99 3.16
C TRP A 396 4.13 -28.70 3.80
N HIS A 397 4.52 -28.82 5.06
CA HIS A 397 5.12 -27.74 5.85
C HIS A 397 4.17 -26.55 6.16
N THR A 398 2.85 -26.69 5.91
CA THR A 398 1.87 -25.62 6.17
C THR A 398 0.50 -26.17 6.60
N ALA A 399 -0.49 -25.29 6.83
CA ALA A 399 -1.89 -25.64 7.00
C ALA A 399 -2.52 -26.02 5.63
N PRO A 400 -3.54 -26.90 5.57
CA PRO A 400 -4.13 -27.32 4.30
C PRO A 400 -4.71 -26.13 3.53
N MET A 401 -4.54 -26.10 2.21
CA MET A 401 -4.78 -24.88 1.41
C MET A 401 -6.22 -24.35 1.47
N THR A 402 -7.20 -25.21 1.79
CA THR A 402 -8.60 -24.83 2.05
C THR A 402 -8.76 -23.94 3.30
N VAL A 403 -7.85 -24.05 4.28
CA VAL A 403 -7.76 -23.12 5.43
C VAL A 403 -7.34 -21.73 4.95
N GLY A 404 -6.43 -21.64 3.96
CA GLY A 404 -6.11 -20.37 3.29
C GLY A 404 -7.35 -19.75 2.64
N THR A 405 -8.16 -20.55 1.94
CA THR A 405 -9.46 -20.10 1.38
C THR A 405 -10.40 -19.58 2.48
N PHE A 406 -10.48 -20.25 3.63
CA PHE A 406 -11.31 -19.79 4.75
C PHE A 406 -10.85 -18.42 5.25
N LEU A 407 -9.55 -18.27 5.53
CA LEU A 407 -8.98 -17.04 6.08
C LEU A 407 -9.12 -15.85 5.12
N GLU A 408 -8.95 -16.07 3.81
CA GLU A 408 -9.10 -15.03 2.78
C GLU A 408 -10.57 -14.71 2.43
N SER A 409 -11.53 -15.55 2.84
CA SER A 409 -12.97 -15.34 2.55
C SER A 409 -13.66 -14.37 3.50
N TYR A 410 -13.06 -14.03 4.64
CA TYR A 410 -13.66 -13.15 5.65
C TYR A 410 -12.67 -12.11 6.17
N ASN A 411 -13.20 -11.06 6.82
CA ASN A 411 -12.36 -10.03 7.43
C ASN A 411 -12.04 -10.40 8.89
N PHE A 412 -10.79 -10.75 9.16
CA PHE A 412 -10.28 -11.03 10.51
C PHE A 412 -9.53 -9.82 11.12
N SER A 413 -9.60 -8.63 10.51
CA SER A 413 -8.94 -7.42 11.06
C SER A 413 -9.41 -7.12 12.48
N GLY A 414 -8.46 -6.99 13.42
CA GLY A 414 -8.74 -6.73 14.84
C GLY A 414 -9.25 -7.95 15.63
N LYS A 415 -9.27 -9.14 15.02
CA LYS A 415 -9.67 -10.40 15.69
C LYS A 415 -8.45 -11.24 16.03
N TYR A 416 -8.57 -12.05 17.08
CA TYR A 416 -7.49 -12.92 17.55
C TYR A 416 -7.62 -14.31 16.95
N ILE A 417 -6.52 -14.83 16.40
CA ILE A 417 -6.44 -16.19 15.86
C ILE A 417 -5.43 -16.98 16.68
N TYR A 418 -5.86 -18.16 17.16
CA TYR A 418 -5.09 -19.06 18.01
C TYR A 418 -4.88 -20.39 17.25
N PRO A 419 -3.74 -20.59 16.56
CA PRO A 419 -3.46 -21.80 15.81
C PRO A 419 -3.26 -23.00 16.74
N VAL A 420 -3.98 -24.10 16.51
CA VAL A 420 -3.83 -25.35 17.28
C VAL A 420 -3.60 -26.51 16.30
N SER A 421 -2.49 -27.22 16.47
CA SER A 421 -2.17 -28.33 15.57
C SER A 421 -1.62 -29.57 16.28
N GLN A 422 -1.92 -30.73 15.70
CA GLN A 422 -1.32 -32.02 16.03
C GLN A 422 -1.05 -32.74 14.70
N SER A 423 0.20 -33.14 14.47
CA SER A 423 0.62 -33.87 13.27
C SER A 423 1.47 -35.09 13.63
N ALA A 424 1.61 -36.03 12.69
CA ALA A 424 2.47 -37.19 12.87
C ALA A 424 3.94 -36.78 13.06
N SER A 425 4.42 -35.83 12.25
CA SER A 425 5.82 -35.41 12.15
C SER A 425 6.40 -34.80 13.42
N MET A 426 5.61 -34.04 14.18
CA MET A 426 6.08 -33.20 15.31
C MET A 426 7.27 -32.28 14.95
N ASP A 427 7.36 -31.89 13.68
CA ASP A 427 8.35 -30.93 13.20
C ASP A 427 7.88 -29.49 13.49
N THR A 428 8.49 -28.87 14.51
CA THR A 428 8.16 -27.50 14.95
C THR A 428 8.49 -26.45 13.89
N SER A 429 9.42 -26.72 12.96
CA SER A 429 9.73 -25.78 11.87
C SER A 429 8.61 -25.72 10.83
N GLN A 430 7.91 -26.83 10.62
CA GLN A 430 6.72 -26.89 9.76
C GLN A 430 5.52 -26.21 10.42
N TYR A 431 5.42 -26.33 11.74
CA TYR A 431 4.38 -25.63 12.48
C TYR A 431 4.55 -24.12 12.40
N ALA A 432 5.75 -23.59 12.66
CA ALA A 432 6.04 -22.16 12.51
C ALA A 432 5.74 -21.64 11.09
N GLN A 433 6.09 -22.39 10.04
CA GLN A 433 5.72 -22.07 8.65
C GLN A 433 4.19 -22.02 8.44
N SER A 434 3.43 -22.92 9.06
CA SER A 434 1.96 -22.88 9.01
C SER A 434 1.36 -21.64 9.68
N VAL A 435 1.97 -21.14 10.76
CA VAL A 435 1.54 -19.92 11.46
C VAL A 435 1.84 -18.67 10.62
N GLU A 436 2.98 -18.60 9.95
CA GLU A 436 3.29 -17.52 9.00
C GLU A 436 2.38 -17.54 7.76
N PHE A 437 1.97 -18.73 7.30
CA PHE A 437 0.93 -18.87 6.27
C PHE A 437 -0.43 -18.32 6.75
N ILE A 438 -0.83 -18.60 8.00
CA ILE A 438 -2.07 -18.06 8.60
C ILE A 438 -2.00 -16.52 8.70
N LYS A 439 -0.89 -15.96 9.21
CA LYS A 439 -0.63 -14.50 9.25
C LYS A 439 -0.75 -13.86 7.86
N THR A 440 -0.27 -14.55 6.82
CA THR A 440 -0.36 -14.09 5.42
C THR A 440 -1.79 -14.11 4.89
N CYS A 441 -2.58 -15.13 5.21
CA CYS A 441 -3.95 -15.30 4.72
C CYS A 441 -4.99 -14.47 5.50
N ALA A 442 -4.68 -14.06 6.74
CA ALA A 442 -5.55 -13.27 7.62
C ALA A 442 -4.94 -11.88 7.95
N PRO A 443 -4.71 -11.00 6.96
CA PRO A 443 -4.07 -9.71 7.19
C PRO A 443 -4.90 -8.83 8.14
N GLY A 444 -4.24 -8.30 9.16
CA GLY A 444 -4.86 -7.46 10.19
C GLY A 444 -5.41 -8.22 11.41
N ALA A 445 -5.41 -9.55 11.39
CA ALA A 445 -5.66 -10.37 12.57
C ALA A 445 -4.45 -10.35 13.52
N VAL A 446 -4.69 -10.48 14.82
CA VAL A 446 -3.64 -10.77 15.81
C VAL A 446 -3.50 -12.29 15.89
N VAL A 447 -2.47 -12.84 15.25
CA VAL A 447 -2.24 -14.29 15.23
C VAL A 447 -1.20 -14.64 16.29
N ASP A 448 -1.62 -15.40 17.30
CA ASP A 448 -0.75 -15.96 18.33
C ASP A 448 0.19 -17.02 17.73
N ASP A 449 1.32 -17.29 18.38
CA ASP A 449 2.25 -18.34 17.94
C ASP A 449 1.63 -19.75 18.06
N GLY A 450 0.57 -19.90 18.86
CA GLY A 450 -0.26 -21.09 18.90
C GLY A 450 0.33 -22.24 19.72
N ILE A 451 -0.31 -23.42 19.64
CA ILE A 451 0.23 -24.65 20.22
C ILE A 451 0.29 -25.81 19.22
N PHE A 452 1.44 -26.50 19.23
CA PHE A 452 1.69 -27.72 18.49
C PHE A 452 2.06 -28.86 19.46
N SER A 453 1.09 -29.68 19.82
CA SER A 453 1.24 -30.68 20.87
C SER A 453 0.50 -31.98 20.57
N LYS A 454 1.02 -33.09 21.13
CA LYS A 454 0.29 -34.37 21.22
C LYS A 454 -0.36 -34.58 22.59
N ASP A 455 -0.09 -33.70 23.56
CA ASP A 455 -0.68 -33.71 24.89
C ASP A 455 -1.91 -32.80 24.95
N ASN A 456 -3.05 -33.41 25.28
CA ASN A 456 -4.33 -32.70 25.45
C ASN A 456 -4.35 -31.81 26.71
N ALA A 457 -3.52 -32.08 27.72
CA ALA A 457 -3.42 -31.21 28.90
C ALA A 457 -2.77 -29.88 28.53
N ALA A 458 -1.59 -29.90 27.90
CA ALA A 458 -0.95 -28.70 27.38
C ALA A 458 -1.86 -27.87 26.43
N ILE A 459 -2.67 -28.51 25.60
CA ILE A 459 -3.67 -27.80 24.76
C ILE A 459 -4.75 -27.15 25.62
N ARG A 460 -5.31 -27.86 26.62
CA ARG A 460 -6.31 -27.30 27.54
C ARG A 460 -5.79 -26.08 28.29
N ASP A 461 -4.54 -26.14 28.78
CA ASP A 461 -3.90 -25.08 29.55
C ASP A 461 -3.59 -23.86 28.68
N TYR A 462 -3.13 -24.09 27.44
CA TYR A 462 -2.97 -23.02 26.43
C TYR A 462 -4.29 -22.32 26.12
N ILE A 463 -5.39 -23.06 25.92
CA ILE A 463 -6.72 -22.48 25.70
C ILE A 463 -7.19 -21.69 26.94
N ALA A 464 -6.89 -22.16 28.15
CA ALA A 464 -7.23 -21.44 29.38
C ALA A 464 -6.47 -20.10 29.53
N ASP A 465 -5.15 -20.07 29.29
CA ASP A 465 -4.35 -18.83 29.43
C ASP A 465 -4.49 -17.86 28.24
N LYS A 466 -4.63 -18.35 27.01
CA LYS A 466 -4.62 -17.50 25.79
C LYS A 466 -6.00 -17.16 25.24
N VAL A 467 -6.94 -18.10 25.31
CA VAL A 467 -8.26 -17.95 24.65
C VAL A 467 -9.35 -17.58 25.64
N MET A 468 -9.32 -18.12 26.86
CA MET A 468 -10.35 -17.87 27.90
C MET A 468 -10.00 -16.74 28.87
N ARG A 469 -8.80 -16.15 28.77
CA ARG A 469 -8.37 -15.04 29.60
C ARG A 469 -8.92 -13.72 29.04
N PRO A 470 -9.67 -12.92 29.82
CA PRO A 470 -10.23 -11.66 29.33
C PRO A 470 -9.11 -10.69 28.93
N ASP A 471 -9.33 -9.97 27.82
CA ASP A 471 -8.34 -9.01 27.30
C ASP A 471 -8.30 -7.75 28.18
N VAL A 472 -7.09 -7.24 28.41
CA VAL A 472 -6.90 -5.97 29.11
C VAL A 472 -7.20 -4.83 28.14
N VAL A 473 -8.38 -4.24 28.28
CA VAL A 473 -8.77 -3.00 27.58
C VAL A 473 -8.00 -1.85 28.24
N PRO A 474 -7.00 -1.24 27.55
CA PRO A 474 -6.16 -0.23 28.16
C PRO A 474 -6.91 1.09 28.30
N VAL A 475 -6.59 1.85 29.36
CA VAL A 475 -6.96 3.27 29.41
C VAL A 475 -6.28 4.00 28.25
N THR A 476 -7.04 4.85 27.56
CA THR A 476 -6.57 5.65 26.41
C THR A 476 -6.61 7.15 26.69
N SER A 477 -7.53 7.61 27.55
CA SER A 477 -7.58 8.97 28.06
C SER A 477 -8.31 9.05 29.40
N VAL A 478 -8.00 10.09 30.17
CA VAL A 478 -8.78 10.53 31.33
C VAL A 478 -9.26 11.95 31.02
N THR A 479 -10.46 12.29 31.45
CA THR A 479 -10.99 13.66 31.38
C THR A 479 -11.54 14.08 32.73
N LEU A 480 -11.64 15.40 32.96
CA LEU A 480 -12.29 15.98 34.15
C LEU A 480 -13.54 16.75 33.72
N ASN A 481 -14.56 16.75 34.58
CA ASN A 481 -15.76 17.58 34.41
C ASN A 481 -15.48 19.10 34.39
N LYS A 482 -14.36 19.54 34.97
CA LYS A 482 -13.90 20.94 35.05
C LYS A 482 -12.40 21.00 34.78
N SER A 483 -11.97 21.88 33.87
CA SER A 483 -10.55 22.21 33.63
C SER A 483 -10.05 23.39 34.48
N GLN A 484 -10.96 24.18 35.02
CA GLN A 484 -10.68 25.26 35.97
C GLN A 484 -11.76 25.29 37.05
N LEU A 485 -11.37 25.71 38.25
CA LEU A 485 -12.26 25.80 39.41
C LEU A 485 -11.87 27.02 40.26
N ALA A 486 -12.83 27.90 40.53
CA ALA A 486 -12.66 29.00 41.47
C ALA A 486 -13.40 28.68 42.77
N LEU A 487 -12.69 28.72 43.90
CA LEU A 487 -13.24 28.47 45.23
C LEU A 487 -13.05 29.68 46.13
N LYS A 488 -13.93 29.80 47.12
CA LYS A 488 -13.72 30.70 48.27
C LYS A 488 -13.04 29.90 49.40
N PRO A 489 -12.41 30.55 50.39
CA PRO A 489 -11.89 29.86 51.56
C PRO A 489 -12.95 28.95 52.20
N ASP A 490 -12.51 27.78 52.69
CA ASP A 490 -13.34 26.69 53.24
C ASP A 490 -14.38 26.06 52.29
N ALA A 491 -14.47 26.47 51.02
CA ALA A 491 -15.37 25.84 50.05
C ALA A 491 -14.82 24.50 49.56
N GLU A 492 -15.74 23.56 49.32
CA GLU A 492 -15.46 22.22 48.78
C GLU A 492 -16.23 21.99 47.47
N GLU A 493 -15.62 21.26 46.54
CA GLU A 493 -16.20 20.91 45.23
C GLU A 493 -15.60 19.59 44.72
N THR A 494 -16.44 18.69 44.18
CA THR A 494 -15.96 17.40 43.65
C THR A 494 -15.67 17.48 42.15
N LEU A 495 -14.43 17.20 41.79
CA LEU A 495 -14.03 16.92 40.42
C LEU A 495 -14.36 15.46 40.08
N ILE A 496 -14.96 15.26 38.91
CA ILE A 496 -15.32 13.93 38.41
C ILE A 496 -14.34 13.58 37.30
N ALA A 497 -13.56 12.53 37.50
CA ALA A 497 -12.71 11.95 36.48
C ALA A 497 -13.47 10.88 35.68
N THR A 498 -13.27 10.86 34.36
CA THR A 498 -13.85 9.84 33.46
C THR A 498 -12.74 9.15 32.70
N VAL A 499 -12.61 7.84 32.92
CA VAL A 499 -11.69 6.95 32.20
C VAL A 499 -12.32 6.56 30.85
N ASN A 500 -11.51 6.59 29.79
CA ASN A 500 -11.94 6.22 28.44
C ASN A 500 -10.99 5.15 27.83
N PRO A 501 -11.53 4.13 27.16
CA PRO A 501 -12.95 3.85 26.98
C PRO A 501 -13.62 3.42 28.30
N ALA A 502 -14.95 3.56 28.39
CA ALA A 502 -15.69 3.27 29.63
C ALA A 502 -15.70 1.77 30.04
N ASN A 503 -15.20 0.89 29.16
CA ASN A 503 -14.95 -0.53 29.42
C ASN A 503 -13.45 -0.84 29.66
N ALA A 504 -12.61 0.16 29.93
CA ALA A 504 -11.23 -0.06 30.33
C ALA A 504 -11.17 -1.00 31.55
N THR A 505 -10.26 -1.98 31.52
CA THR A 505 -10.16 -3.05 32.53
C THR A 505 -9.73 -2.50 33.89
N ASN A 506 -8.99 -1.38 33.90
CA ASN A 506 -8.64 -0.64 35.09
C ASN A 506 -9.25 0.77 34.99
N GLN A 507 -10.07 1.14 35.97
CA GLN A 507 -10.73 2.45 36.05
C GLN A 507 -10.32 3.25 37.29
N GLU A 508 -9.30 2.78 38.03
CA GLU A 508 -8.80 3.49 39.20
C GLU A 508 -8.16 4.83 38.83
N ILE A 509 -8.48 5.86 39.60
CA ILE A 509 -7.93 7.21 39.47
C ILE A 509 -7.19 7.56 40.75
N GLN A 510 -5.92 7.91 40.59
CA GLN A 510 -5.08 8.48 41.64
C GLN A 510 -5.13 10.01 41.55
N TRP A 511 -5.48 10.66 42.66
CA TRP A 511 -5.61 12.12 42.75
C TRP A 511 -4.41 12.75 43.44
N SER A 512 -3.96 13.90 42.95
CA SER A 512 -2.93 14.71 43.62
C SER A 512 -3.19 16.21 43.45
N SER A 513 -2.62 17.01 44.36
CA SER A 513 -2.59 18.47 44.27
C SER A 513 -1.15 18.94 44.18
N SER A 514 -0.87 19.85 43.24
CA SER A 514 0.44 20.50 43.13
C SER A 514 0.74 21.47 44.28
N ASN A 515 -0.27 21.84 45.08
CA ASN A 515 -0.08 22.68 46.27
C ASN A 515 -1.19 22.42 47.29
N GLN A 516 -0.92 21.49 48.22
CA GLN A 516 -1.84 21.14 49.30
C GLN A 516 -2.10 22.29 50.31
N THR A 517 -1.23 23.31 50.37
CA THR A 517 -1.46 24.49 51.23
C THR A 517 -2.51 25.45 50.65
N VAL A 518 -2.80 25.36 49.35
CA VAL A 518 -3.84 26.14 48.67
C VAL A 518 -5.11 25.31 48.50
N ALA A 519 -5.00 24.07 48.01
CA ALA A 519 -6.13 23.15 47.90
C ALA A 519 -5.70 21.69 48.06
N ILE A 520 -6.40 20.95 48.91
CA ILE A 520 -6.25 19.50 49.05
C ILE A 520 -7.30 18.77 48.20
N VAL A 521 -7.02 17.53 47.80
CA VAL A 521 -7.96 16.66 47.07
C VAL A 521 -8.01 15.29 47.72
N SER A 522 -9.20 14.69 47.83
CA SER A 522 -9.38 13.32 48.30
C SER A 522 -9.14 12.27 47.22
N ASP A 523 -9.03 11.01 47.63
CA ASP A 523 -9.08 9.80 46.80
C ASP A 523 -10.33 9.69 45.90
N HIS A 524 -11.39 10.43 46.19
CA HIS A 524 -12.61 10.52 45.39
C HIS A 524 -12.76 11.84 44.60
N GLY A 525 -11.71 12.66 44.53
CA GLY A 525 -11.71 13.89 43.73
C GLY A 525 -12.39 15.10 44.38
N THR A 526 -12.76 15.03 45.66
CA THR A 526 -13.28 16.19 46.38
C THR A 526 -12.14 17.15 46.72
N VAL A 527 -12.20 18.34 46.13
CA VAL A 527 -11.23 19.43 46.32
C VAL A 527 -11.73 20.36 47.41
N LYS A 528 -10.89 20.64 48.41
CA LYS A 528 -11.15 21.62 49.47
C LYS A 528 -10.18 22.79 49.35
N ALA A 529 -10.71 24.02 49.34
CA ALA A 529 -9.91 25.23 49.46
C ALA A 529 -9.35 25.38 50.88
N VAL A 530 -8.04 25.65 50.98
CA VAL A 530 -7.31 25.81 52.23
C VAL A 530 -6.87 27.26 52.42
N ALA A 531 -6.19 27.85 51.44
CA ALA A 531 -5.72 29.23 51.49
C ALA A 531 -5.70 29.88 50.09
N ALA A 532 -5.70 31.21 50.05
CA ALA A 532 -5.69 31.97 48.81
C ALA A 532 -4.45 31.67 47.95
N GLY A 533 -4.65 31.51 46.64
CA GLY A 533 -3.59 31.16 45.70
C GLY A 533 -4.06 30.21 44.59
N THR A 534 -3.12 29.54 43.93
CA THR A 534 -3.41 28.57 42.86
C THR A 534 -2.79 27.21 43.12
N ALA A 535 -3.54 26.14 42.83
CA ALA A 535 -3.09 24.76 42.84
C ALA A 535 -3.56 24.04 41.56
N THR A 536 -2.85 23.00 41.14
CA THR A 536 -3.30 22.13 40.04
C THR A 536 -3.68 20.77 40.61
N ILE A 537 -4.93 20.38 40.43
CA ILE A 537 -5.43 19.05 40.80
C ILE A 537 -5.29 18.12 39.61
N THR A 538 -4.66 16.97 39.81
CA THR A 538 -4.39 15.98 38.76
C THR A 538 -5.14 14.68 39.06
N ALA A 539 -5.88 14.17 38.09
CA ALA A 539 -6.40 12.81 38.06
C ALA A 539 -5.50 11.97 37.15
N SER A 540 -4.93 10.88 37.69
CA SER A 540 -4.03 9.97 36.97
C SER A 540 -4.61 8.56 36.91
N ALA A 541 -4.73 7.99 35.73
CA ALA A 541 -5.01 6.57 35.53
C ALA A 541 -3.71 5.79 35.27
N GLU A 542 -3.86 4.49 35.00
CA GLU A 542 -2.79 3.59 34.57
C GLU A 542 -1.94 4.18 33.41
N ASN A 543 -0.67 3.80 33.35
CA ASN A 543 0.30 4.25 32.35
C ASN A 543 0.51 5.79 32.30
N ASN A 544 0.29 6.48 33.43
CA ASN A 544 0.47 7.94 33.57
C ASN A 544 -0.41 8.79 32.63
N ILE A 545 -1.57 8.27 32.24
CA ILE A 545 -2.57 9.03 31.50
C ILE A 545 -3.27 9.98 32.48
N ARG A 546 -3.21 11.30 32.22
CA ARG A 546 -3.57 12.34 33.19
C ARG A 546 -4.56 13.36 32.63
N ALA A 547 -5.41 13.88 33.51
CA ALA A 547 -6.18 15.10 33.31
C ALA A 547 -5.97 16.07 34.48
N VAL A 548 -6.01 17.37 34.21
CA VAL A 548 -5.70 18.43 35.20
C VAL A 548 -6.79 19.48 35.29
N CYS A 549 -7.00 20.01 36.50
CA CYS A 549 -7.86 21.14 36.79
C CYS A 549 -7.06 22.21 37.53
N SER A 550 -7.08 23.44 37.01
CA SER A 550 -6.45 24.58 37.70
C SER A 550 -7.43 25.16 38.72
N VAL A 551 -7.08 25.07 40.00
CA VAL A 551 -7.86 25.58 41.13
C VAL A 551 -7.30 26.93 41.54
N THR A 552 -8.16 27.93 41.64
CA THR A 552 -7.85 29.25 42.23
C THR A 552 -8.71 29.45 43.46
N VAL A 553 -8.09 29.77 44.59
CA VAL A 553 -8.79 30.14 45.82
C VAL A 553 -8.74 31.66 45.97
N GLU A 554 -9.89 32.30 46.00
CA GLU A 554 -10.03 33.75 46.13
C GLU A 554 -9.53 34.24 47.51
N ALA A 555 -8.78 35.34 47.54
CA ALA A 555 -8.41 36.01 48.79
C ALA A 555 -9.65 36.66 49.43
N ALA A 556 -9.80 36.48 50.74
CA ALA A 556 -10.80 37.22 51.51
C ALA A 556 -10.42 38.72 51.57
N PRO A 557 -11.40 39.65 51.53
CA PRO A 557 -11.12 41.08 51.59
C PRO A 557 -10.56 41.50 52.96
N GLU A 558 -9.47 42.26 52.96
CA GLU A 558 -8.67 42.58 54.16
C GLU A 558 -9.28 43.62 55.11
N GLN A 559 -8.95 43.49 56.40
CA GLN A 559 -8.99 44.55 57.42
C GLN A 559 -7.55 44.87 57.90
N PRO A 560 -7.27 46.08 58.40
CA PRO A 560 -5.88 46.58 58.54
C PRO A 560 -5.15 46.21 59.86
N GLU A 561 -3.88 45.76 59.72
CA GLU A 561 -2.66 46.09 60.52
C GLU A 561 -2.65 45.93 62.08
N GLN A 562 -1.65 45.36 62.79
CA GLN A 562 -0.36 44.63 62.56
C GLN A 562 -0.21 43.58 63.74
N PRO A 563 0.93 42.88 64.07
CA PRO A 563 2.30 42.83 63.51
C PRO A 563 3.02 41.44 63.43
N ILE A 564 4.31 41.53 63.01
CA ILE A 564 5.47 40.59 62.96
C ILE A 564 5.59 39.59 64.15
N ASP A 565 6.05 38.32 64.07
CA ASP A 565 7.14 37.65 63.31
C ASP A 565 7.02 36.06 63.36
N PRO A 566 7.95 35.22 62.85
CA PRO A 566 8.11 34.68 61.48
C PRO A 566 7.88 33.15 61.33
N GLU A 567 7.40 32.65 60.17
CA GLU A 567 7.66 31.23 59.76
C GLU A 567 7.41 30.90 58.26
N LYS A 568 8.03 31.62 57.32
CA LYS A 568 8.06 31.20 55.90
C LYS A 568 9.39 31.53 55.24
N PRO A 569 10.14 30.55 54.70
CA PRO A 569 11.30 30.84 53.86
C PRO A 569 10.88 31.62 52.62
N GLU A 570 11.68 32.63 52.25
CA GLU A 570 11.58 33.31 50.96
C GLU A 570 11.96 32.35 49.81
N GLU A 571 11.63 32.72 48.57
CA GLU A 571 12.06 31.98 47.37
C GLU A 571 13.60 31.80 47.35
N PRO A 572 14.13 30.71 46.76
CA PRO A 572 15.56 30.40 46.81
C PRO A 572 16.40 31.58 46.32
N GLY A 573 17.18 32.16 47.24
CA GLY A 573 18.01 33.32 46.96
C GLY A 573 19.04 33.06 45.86
N THR A 574 19.55 34.14 45.24
CA THR A 574 20.54 34.05 44.16
C THR A 574 21.94 33.61 44.63
N GLY A 575 22.07 32.99 45.80
CA GLY A 575 23.33 32.54 46.37
C GLY A 575 23.92 31.32 45.67
N LYS A 576 25.08 30.90 46.16
CA LYS A 576 25.91 29.87 45.53
C LYS A 576 25.21 28.51 45.52
N ILE A 577 25.48 27.77 44.46
CA ILE A 577 25.09 26.37 44.29
C ILE A 577 26.27 25.48 44.70
N LEU A 578 25.99 24.46 45.50
CA LEU A 578 26.89 23.33 45.77
C LEU A 578 26.39 22.10 45.01
N VAL A 579 27.26 21.41 44.28
CA VAL A 579 26.99 20.06 43.77
C VAL A 579 27.72 19.07 44.67
N ALA A 580 26.98 18.47 45.60
CA ALA A 580 27.45 17.42 46.49
C ALA A 580 27.15 16.05 45.88
N TYR A 581 28.13 15.14 45.82
CA TYR A 581 27.90 13.85 45.17
C TYR A 581 28.60 12.66 45.81
N PHE A 582 27.89 11.54 45.91
CA PHE A 582 28.48 10.24 46.24
C PHE A 582 28.53 9.38 44.98
N SER A 583 29.64 8.70 44.71
CA SER A 583 29.76 7.82 43.54
C SER A 583 30.82 6.73 43.73
N TRP A 584 30.38 5.47 43.76
CA TRP A 584 31.25 4.28 43.80
C TRP A 584 31.73 3.88 42.39
N SER A 585 30.82 3.74 41.41
CA SER A 585 31.13 3.32 40.03
C SER A 585 31.34 4.48 39.03
N GLY A 586 31.46 5.73 39.51
CA GLY A 586 31.63 6.91 38.64
C GLY A 586 30.34 7.43 37.95
N THR A 587 29.19 6.75 38.09
CA THR A 587 27.96 7.15 37.38
C THR A 587 27.39 8.48 37.88
N SER A 588 27.21 8.62 39.20
CA SER A 588 26.69 9.85 39.82
C SER A 588 27.70 11.00 39.76
N GLU A 589 29.00 10.68 39.74
CA GLU A 589 30.08 11.65 39.50
C GLU A 589 30.02 12.25 38.09
N ARG A 590 29.74 11.45 37.06
CA ARG A 590 29.50 11.98 35.71
C ARG A 590 28.26 12.89 35.64
N ILE A 591 27.21 12.58 36.40
CA ILE A 591 26.04 13.46 36.52
C ILE A 591 26.44 14.78 37.21
N ALA A 592 27.11 14.69 38.36
CA ALA A 592 27.60 15.84 39.09
C ALA A 592 28.48 16.75 38.22
N ASN A 593 29.45 16.19 37.49
CA ASN A 593 30.33 16.94 36.60
C ASN A 593 29.55 17.64 35.46
N ASN A 594 28.55 16.99 34.85
CA ASN A 594 27.68 17.64 33.86
C ASN A 594 26.92 18.85 34.46
N ILE A 595 26.49 18.75 35.72
CA ILE A 595 25.75 19.81 36.42
C ILE A 595 26.69 20.94 36.84
N ILE A 596 27.90 20.62 37.30
CA ILE A 596 28.99 21.59 37.59
C ILE A 596 29.35 22.37 36.31
N GLU A 597 29.52 21.69 35.17
CA GLU A 597 29.77 22.33 33.87
C GLU A 597 28.61 23.25 33.43
N GLN A 598 27.36 22.88 33.76
CA GLN A 598 26.16 23.67 33.41
C GLN A 598 25.97 24.90 34.30
N THR A 599 26.27 24.79 35.60
CA THR A 599 25.90 25.79 36.63
C THR A 599 27.09 26.65 37.09
N GLY A 600 28.33 26.18 36.91
CA GLY A 600 29.51 26.78 37.54
C GLY A 600 29.56 26.61 39.06
N ALA A 601 28.79 25.68 39.61
CA ALA A 601 28.70 25.39 41.04
C ALA A 601 30.03 24.93 41.67
N ASP A 602 30.19 25.21 42.97
CA ASP A 602 31.26 24.60 43.75
C ASP A 602 30.96 23.09 43.92
N SER A 603 31.98 22.23 43.93
CA SER A 603 31.82 20.77 43.94
C SER A 603 32.30 20.12 45.24
N PHE A 604 31.57 19.15 45.78
CA PHE A 604 32.02 18.32 46.90
C PHE A 604 31.75 16.83 46.67
N ARG A 605 32.79 15.98 46.75
CA ARG A 605 32.63 14.53 46.70
C ARG A 605 32.47 13.97 48.11
N ILE A 606 31.34 13.33 48.36
CA ILE A 606 31.05 12.60 49.59
C ILE A 606 31.78 11.25 49.51
N GLU A 607 32.89 11.11 50.23
CA GLU A 607 33.67 9.87 50.37
C GLU A 607 33.67 9.39 51.83
N ARG A 608 33.68 8.06 52.06
CA ARG A 608 33.94 7.49 53.40
C ARG A 608 35.39 7.72 53.80
N GLU A 609 35.64 7.93 55.08
CA GLU A 609 36.98 7.88 55.69
C GLU A 609 37.63 6.50 55.48
N THR A 610 36.86 5.43 55.66
CA THR A 610 37.24 4.06 55.27
C THR A 610 36.58 3.72 53.93
N PRO A 611 37.32 3.62 52.81
CA PRO A 611 36.74 3.30 51.51
C PRO A 611 35.97 1.98 51.50
N TYR A 612 34.92 1.90 50.68
CA TYR A 612 34.26 0.63 50.35
C TYR A 612 35.22 -0.32 49.61
N SER A 613 34.93 -1.63 49.64
CA SER A 613 35.59 -2.64 48.83
C SER A 613 35.57 -2.29 47.32
N ASP A 614 36.52 -2.84 46.56
CA ASP A 614 36.56 -2.72 45.10
C ASP A 614 35.63 -3.71 44.40
N ASN A 615 35.08 -4.68 45.14
CA ASN A 615 34.12 -5.67 44.65
C ASN A 615 32.66 -5.22 44.83
N TYR A 616 31.95 -4.98 43.73
CA TYR A 616 30.55 -4.54 43.74
C TYR A 616 29.64 -5.42 44.60
N ASN A 617 29.84 -6.74 44.65
CA ASN A 617 28.95 -7.62 45.41
C ASN A 617 29.20 -7.54 46.92
N GLU A 618 30.44 -7.31 47.34
CA GLU A 618 30.79 -7.09 48.76
C GLU A 618 30.28 -5.74 49.25
N VAL A 619 30.38 -4.71 48.39
CA VAL A 619 29.83 -3.38 48.67
C VAL A 619 28.31 -3.40 48.68
N ALA A 620 27.69 -3.87 47.61
CA ALA A 620 26.24 -3.84 47.47
C ALA A 620 25.55 -4.80 48.44
N TYR A 621 25.97 -6.06 48.57
CA TYR A 621 25.25 -7.05 49.38
C TYR A 621 25.85 -7.28 50.78
N GLY A 622 27.01 -6.68 51.08
CA GLY A 622 27.61 -6.61 52.41
C GLY A 622 27.56 -5.18 52.95
N GLU A 623 28.64 -4.41 52.77
CA GLU A 623 28.85 -3.12 53.46
C GLU A 623 27.68 -2.14 53.38
N ALA A 624 27.18 -1.83 52.18
CA ALA A 624 26.09 -0.88 52.00
C ALA A 624 24.74 -1.44 52.46
N LYS A 625 24.59 -2.77 52.50
CA LYS A 625 23.40 -3.42 53.08
C LYS A 625 23.43 -3.31 54.59
N ASP A 626 24.52 -3.74 55.20
CA ASP A 626 24.71 -3.72 56.65
C ASP A 626 24.60 -2.28 57.18
N GLU A 627 25.14 -1.29 56.46
CA GLU A 627 24.97 0.13 56.79
C GLU A 627 23.50 0.56 56.74
N ALA A 628 22.74 0.18 55.72
CA ALA A 628 21.33 0.55 55.58
C ALA A 628 20.44 -0.15 56.64
N ASP A 629 20.58 -1.48 56.79
CA ASP A 629 19.86 -2.29 57.77
C ASP A 629 20.06 -1.79 59.21
N ASN A 630 21.26 -1.31 59.54
CA ASN A 630 21.60 -0.80 60.88
C ASN A 630 21.47 0.74 61.01
N ASN A 631 20.98 1.43 59.98
CA ASN A 631 20.90 2.90 59.91
C ASN A 631 22.23 3.59 60.30
N ALA A 632 23.37 3.06 59.83
CA ALA A 632 24.69 3.53 60.17
C ALA A 632 24.97 4.97 59.66
N ARG A 633 25.99 5.62 60.22
CA ARG A 633 26.54 6.90 59.73
C ARG A 633 28.06 6.79 59.54
N PRO A 634 28.52 6.22 58.41
CA PRO A 634 29.94 6.09 58.13
C PRO A 634 30.63 7.46 58.10
N PRO A 635 31.77 7.66 58.77
CA PRO A 635 32.48 8.94 58.77
C PRO A 635 32.90 9.38 57.36
N ILE A 636 32.87 10.69 57.12
CA ILE A 636 33.25 11.30 55.84
C ILE A 636 34.71 11.73 55.86
N LYS A 637 35.42 11.40 54.78
CA LYS A 637 36.77 11.86 54.49
C LYS A 637 36.76 13.33 54.06
N ASP A 638 37.73 14.11 54.54
CA ASP A 638 37.97 15.51 54.14
C ASP A 638 36.70 16.40 54.12
N PRO A 639 35.95 16.50 55.24
CA PRO A 639 34.70 17.26 55.30
C PRO A 639 34.88 18.75 54.96
N LEU A 640 33.88 19.34 54.30
CA LEU A 640 33.76 20.79 54.10
C LEU A 640 33.92 21.57 55.42
N SER A 641 34.49 22.77 55.31
CA SER A 641 34.64 23.70 56.44
C SER A 641 33.32 24.35 56.86
N SER A 642 32.43 24.64 55.90
CA SER A 642 31.07 25.15 56.12
C SER A 642 30.21 24.92 54.88
N VAL A 643 28.89 24.91 55.05
CA VAL A 643 27.87 24.97 53.98
C VAL A 643 27.06 26.28 54.01
N GLU A 644 27.33 27.17 54.97
CA GLU A 644 26.56 28.41 55.19
C GLU A 644 26.46 29.26 53.92
N GLN A 645 27.54 29.32 53.13
CA GLN A 645 27.64 30.10 51.89
C GLN A 645 26.82 29.59 50.71
N TYR A 646 26.16 28.43 50.82
CA TYR A 646 25.33 27.85 49.75
C TYR A 646 23.86 27.95 50.11
N ASP A 647 23.02 28.44 49.21
CA ASP A 647 21.56 28.45 49.40
C ASP A 647 20.88 27.26 48.70
N ARG A 648 21.58 26.67 47.74
CA ARG A 648 21.10 25.59 46.86
C ARG A 648 22.12 24.45 46.81
N VAL A 649 21.68 23.22 47.02
CA VAL A 649 22.52 22.02 47.05
C VAL A 649 21.95 20.97 46.12
N VAL A 650 22.61 20.70 45.00
CA VAL A 650 22.27 19.56 44.14
C VAL A 650 22.97 18.33 44.69
N LEU A 651 22.20 17.28 45.00
CA LEU A 651 22.69 16.08 45.67
C LEU A 651 22.66 14.88 44.73
N CYS A 652 23.81 14.48 44.19
CA CYS A 652 23.93 13.42 43.20
C CYS A 652 24.37 12.08 43.81
N TYR A 653 23.53 11.04 43.74
CA TYR A 653 23.81 9.75 44.40
C TYR A 653 23.19 8.56 43.65
N PRO A 654 23.72 7.32 43.81
CA PRO A 654 23.07 6.09 43.39
C PRO A 654 22.10 5.60 44.48
N ILE A 655 21.04 4.86 44.10
CA ILE A 655 20.18 4.20 45.08
C ILE A 655 20.81 2.87 45.51
N TRP A 656 21.00 2.68 46.83
CA TRP A 656 21.41 1.43 47.47
C TRP A 656 20.39 1.06 48.56
N TRP A 657 19.93 -0.19 48.58
CA TRP A 657 18.89 -0.70 49.50
C TRP A 657 17.72 0.27 49.74
N HIS A 658 17.13 0.70 48.62
CA HIS A 658 15.95 1.54 48.59
C HIS A 658 16.14 2.96 49.18
N THR A 659 17.39 3.40 49.40
CA THR A 659 17.71 4.73 49.93
C THR A 659 18.98 5.33 49.28
N ALA A 660 19.36 6.54 49.68
CA ALA A 660 20.67 7.11 49.38
C ALA A 660 21.76 6.41 50.24
N PRO A 661 23.01 6.31 49.77
CA PRO A 661 24.06 5.61 50.53
C PRO A 661 24.26 6.25 51.90
N MET A 662 24.43 5.46 52.96
CA MET A 662 24.35 5.97 54.33
C MET A 662 25.38 7.06 54.69
N THR A 663 26.49 7.12 53.95
CA THR A 663 27.48 8.20 54.04
C THR A 663 26.92 9.56 53.59
N VAL A 664 25.91 9.59 52.72
CA VAL A 664 25.13 10.80 52.38
C VAL A 664 24.30 11.26 53.58
N GLY A 665 23.75 10.35 54.38
CA GLY A 665 23.12 10.68 55.66
C GLY A 665 24.12 11.39 56.60
N THR A 666 25.34 10.87 56.73
CA THR A 666 26.42 11.53 57.49
C THR A 666 26.74 12.92 56.97
N PHE A 667 26.62 13.18 55.65
CA PHE A 667 26.88 14.50 55.08
C PHE A 667 25.78 15.50 55.48
N LEU A 668 24.53 15.08 55.36
CA LEU A 668 23.36 15.90 55.63
C LEU A 668 23.24 16.24 57.13
N GLU A 669 23.45 15.26 58.02
CA GLU A 669 23.36 15.46 59.47
C GLU A 669 24.56 16.21 60.08
N ARG A 670 25.65 16.38 59.31
CA ARG A 670 26.88 17.05 59.79
C ARG A 670 26.78 18.58 59.75
N TYR A 671 25.92 19.14 58.91
CA TYR A 671 25.82 20.59 58.72
C TYR A 671 24.37 21.05 58.86
N ASP A 672 24.19 22.33 59.18
CA ASP A 672 22.87 22.93 59.21
C ASP A 672 22.43 23.32 57.79
N PHE A 673 21.37 22.67 57.31
CA PHE A 673 20.71 22.97 56.04
C PHE A 673 19.37 23.72 56.23
N SER A 674 19.08 24.24 57.43
CA SER A 674 17.87 25.01 57.71
C SER A 674 17.71 26.19 56.76
N GLY A 675 16.56 26.27 56.09
CA GLY A 675 16.25 27.31 55.09
C GLY A 675 17.00 27.16 53.74
N LYS A 676 17.83 26.13 53.56
CA LYS A 676 18.54 25.85 52.30
C LYS A 676 17.74 24.88 51.44
N TYR A 677 17.90 24.99 50.13
CA TYR A 677 17.22 24.14 49.15
C TYR A 677 18.09 22.95 48.75
N ILE A 678 17.55 21.73 48.80
CA ILE A 678 18.23 20.50 48.39
C ILE A 678 17.49 19.89 47.20
N TYR A 679 18.22 19.58 46.13
CA TYR A 679 17.70 19.04 44.88
C TYR A 679 18.28 17.62 44.65
N PRO A 680 17.57 16.55 45.02
CA PRO A 680 18.04 15.18 44.82
C PRO A 680 18.11 14.83 43.32
N VAL A 681 19.24 14.33 42.83
CA VAL A 681 19.38 13.83 41.46
C VAL A 681 19.99 12.44 41.47
N SER A 682 19.24 11.44 41.00
CA SER A 682 19.69 10.06 41.05
C SER A 682 19.58 9.32 39.71
N GLN A 683 20.43 8.32 39.56
CA GLN A 683 20.39 7.31 38.51
C GLN A 683 20.73 5.96 39.16
N SER A 684 19.86 4.96 39.01
CA SER A 684 20.13 3.60 39.48
C SER A 684 20.02 2.57 38.35
N ALA A 685 20.47 1.34 38.62
CA ALA A 685 20.23 0.22 37.72
C ALA A 685 18.74 -0.11 37.62
N SER A 686 18.04 -0.20 38.77
CA SER A 686 16.65 -0.62 38.91
C SER A 686 15.64 0.30 38.23
N MET A 687 15.87 1.62 38.24
CA MET A 687 14.86 2.63 37.85
C MET A 687 13.51 2.47 38.57
N ASP A 688 13.54 1.92 39.79
CA ASP A 688 12.38 1.80 40.66
C ASP A 688 12.09 3.16 41.34
N THR A 689 11.00 3.80 40.93
CA THR A 689 10.56 5.11 41.44
C THR A 689 10.16 5.08 42.92
N THR A 690 9.76 3.91 43.45
CA THR A 690 9.43 3.73 44.86
C THR A 690 10.68 3.87 45.73
N GLN A 691 11.77 3.25 45.29
CA GLN A 691 13.08 3.34 45.93
C GLN A 691 13.64 4.75 45.86
N TYR A 692 13.35 5.46 44.78
CA TYR A 692 13.75 6.86 44.66
C TYR A 692 12.99 7.75 45.67
N ALA A 693 11.67 7.63 45.75
CA ALA A 693 10.86 8.36 46.72
C ALA A 693 11.32 8.07 48.16
N GLN A 694 11.61 6.81 48.50
CA GLN A 694 12.17 6.41 49.80
C GLN A 694 13.54 7.07 50.07
N SER A 695 14.40 7.21 49.06
CA SER A 695 15.66 7.96 49.20
C SER A 695 15.48 9.46 49.43
N VAL A 696 14.44 10.07 48.88
CA VAL A 696 14.11 11.50 49.08
C VAL A 696 13.56 11.73 50.50
N GLU A 697 12.71 10.83 51.01
CA GLU A 697 12.26 10.88 52.42
C GLU A 697 13.41 10.66 53.42
N PHE A 698 14.39 9.81 53.09
CA PHE A 698 15.63 9.69 53.86
C PHE A 698 16.43 11.00 53.87
N ILE A 699 16.55 11.70 52.74
CA ILE A 699 17.21 13.01 52.66
C ILE A 699 16.48 14.06 53.52
N LYS A 700 15.13 14.14 53.43
CA LYS A 700 14.30 15.00 54.30
C LYS A 700 14.52 14.71 55.78
N THR A 701 14.67 13.44 56.15
CA THR A 701 14.94 13.02 57.54
C THR A 701 16.34 13.43 58.01
N CYS A 702 17.35 13.34 57.15
CA CYS A 702 18.75 13.66 57.49
C CYS A 702 19.08 15.16 57.43
N ALA A 703 18.26 15.97 56.74
CA ALA A 703 18.42 17.43 56.62
C ALA A 703 17.18 18.18 57.16
N PRO A 704 16.87 18.08 58.46
CA PRO A 704 15.72 18.77 59.04
C PRO A 704 15.85 20.28 58.87
N GLY A 705 14.74 20.94 58.51
CA GLY A 705 14.71 22.38 58.22
C GLY A 705 15.11 22.79 56.80
N ALA A 706 15.68 21.88 56.00
CA ALA A 706 15.93 22.11 54.59
C ALA A 706 14.64 22.01 53.75
N VAL A 707 14.58 22.76 52.66
CA VAL A 707 13.53 22.60 51.64
C VAL A 707 14.02 21.58 50.61
N VAL A 708 13.57 20.33 50.71
CA VAL A 708 13.99 19.24 49.81
C VAL A 708 12.98 19.08 48.67
N ASP A 709 13.43 19.28 47.43
CA ASP A 709 12.67 19.05 46.22
C ASP A 709 12.37 17.55 46.00
N ASP A 710 11.29 17.23 45.27
CA ASP A 710 10.99 15.85 44.87
C ASP A 710 12.08 15.24 43.97
N GLY A 711 12.84 16.09 43.30
CA GLY A 711 14.07 15.74 42.60
C GLY A 711 13.86 15.14 41.21
N LEU A 712 14.97 14.69 40.61
CA LEU A 712 14.95 13.96 39.34
C LEU A 712 15.61 12.58 39.43
N PHE A 713 14.87 11.57 38.98
CA PHE A 713 15.36 10.21 38.78
C PHE A 713 15.37 9.84 37.30
N SER A 714 16.53 9.92 36.65
CA SER A 714 16.61 9.78 35.19
C SER A 714 17.93 9.17 34.71
N LYS A 715 17.85 8.47 33.56
CA LYS A 715 19.01 8.04 32.75
C LYS A 715 19.29 8.99 31.58
N ASP A 716 18.41 9.96 31.31
CA ASP A 716 18.55 10.92 30.23
C ASP A 716 19.18 12.23 30.70
N ASN A 717 20.37 12.52 30.16
CA ASN A 717 21.09 13.78 30.40
C ASN A 717 20.31 15.02 29.94
N SER A 718 19.37 14.89 28.99
CA SER A 718 18.57 16.00 28.49
C SER A 718 17.50 16.42 29.51
N ALA A 719 16.80 15.45 30.08
CA ALA A 719 15.90 15.65 31.22
C ALA A 719 16.65 16.24 32.44
N ILE A 720 17.86 15.74 32.75
CA ILE A 720 18.69 16.30 33.84
C ILE A 720 19.04 17.77 33.57
N ARG A 721 19.48 18.10 32.36
CA ARG A 721 19.79 19.49 31.99
C ARG A 721 18.59 20.43 32.08
N SER A 722 17.42 19.96 31.66
CA SER A 722 16.17 20.74 31.70
C SER A 722 15.75 20.99 33.16
N TYR A 723 15.64 19.93 33.96
CA TYR A 723 15.34 20.03 35.40
C TYR A 723 16.26 21.02 36.11
N ILE A 724 17.59 20.91 35.96
CA ILE A 724 18.54 21.84 36.58
C ILE A 724 18.36 23.28 36.10
N ALA A 725 17.96 23.50 34.84
CA ALA A 725 17.69 24.83 34.30
C ALA A 725 16.34 25.42 34.74
N ASP A 726 15.36 24.57 35.05
CA ASP A 726 14.01 24.98 35.41
C ASP A 726 13.80 25.09 36.94
N THR A 727 14.60 24.38 37.75
CA THR A 727 14.43 24.31 39.22
C THR A 727 15.62 24.78 40.05
N VAL A 728 16.86 24.72 39.53
CA VAL A 728 18.07 25.01 40.33
C VAL A 728 18.71 26.35 39.98
N MET A 729 18.69 26.78 38.71
CA MET A 729 19.35 28.02 38.25
C MET A 729 18.47 29.27 38.42
#